data_AF-R5FGX6-F1
#
_entry.id   AF-R5FGX6-F1
#
_cell.length_a   1.000
_cell.length_b   1.000
_cell.length_c   1.000
_cell.angle_alpha   90.00
_cell.angle_beta   90.00
_cell.angle_gamma   90.00
#
_symmetry.space_group_name_H-M   'P 1'
#
loop_
_entity.id
_entity.type
_entity.pdbx_description
1 polymer ?
#
loop_
_entity_poly.entity_id
_entity_poly.type
_entity_poly.pdbx_seq_one_letter_code
_entity_poly.pdbx_strand_id
1 'polypeptide(L)'
;MSDILLIEPNYKNKYPPLGLMKISYFHKHIHHDYVRFAKGRLPEEFDNKKWDRVYVTTLFTFEWEETKKSIEYALKVVKDTGRVYIGGIMSTLMPELFAEHFPTVINNTGLLDKKGTLGLEKEECIDRLPPDYSILEDIKEQYVYPWNDGYFLYMTRGCGMKCQFCAVQTLEPNYIPYISIREQVAKIDEVAGQKRDLLLMDNNVLRSKDFDKIIDEIIDLGFGKGAKFTNPKTGAKCNRYVDFNQGLDAKLMTEHKAKRLGEIALRPARIAFDHIEDESYYKRALEMCAKNGIKYLSNYILFNGEDFTGKGSKYHADTPEDLYNRMKISMDFCDELNEKYGADGRIHIFSFPMKYIPLKDLDRTYIGTNWNGKYLRAVQRMLIPTQGKGVSSRSFFEADFGKTVEEFVENLAMPEDLLGLRGHFVEKKDESKTERNARYERWTINHKRIDEWRRLYQSLSETERKEFISIIGNNDFSIKNYRNCKTDTQRILFVYNMSYLSILKNIDQLGEVILEYFTSNFAVSHEELLRYLVVAGSVQYSALKGIIDLRGKQFIKEVANKFIQCGNIESNIFDALYKIQAKNKNILMDTRILDFAVRYNKVGAISNRELKNIFNSFNEENISFIKKKLFDKLDVFKEKLFLINEEELGKEIIKENIEKETNIICSVLQFFGD
;
A
#
# COMPACT_ATOMS: atom_id res chain seq x y z
N MET A 1 -37.09 15.59 18.04
CA MET A 1 -35.74 15.77 17.50
C MET A 1 -34.83 14.79 18.22
N SER A 2 -34.26 13.86 17.48
CA SER A 2 -33.40 12.78 17.97
C SER A 2 -31.94 13.07 17.62
N ASP A 3 -31.00 12.57 18.42
CA ASP A 3 -29.57 12.58 18.11
C ASP A 3 -29.17 11.33 17.31
N ILE A 4 -28.76 11.53 16.06
CA ILE A 4 -28.41 10.46 15.11
C ILE A 4 -26.91 10.48 14.81
N LEU A 5 -26.28 9.31 14.94
CA LEU A 5 -24.89 9.11 14.53
C LEU A 5 -24.82 8.21 13.29
N LEU A 6 -24.07 8.64 12.28
CA LEU A 6 -23.75 7.87 11.09
C LEU A 6 -22.28 7.49 11.12
N ILE A 7 -21.97 6.21 10.94
CA ILE A 7 -20.61 5.68 11.03
C ILE A 7 -20.25 4.97 9.73
N GLU A 8 -19.25 5.48 9.05
CA GLU A 8 -18.48 4.68 8.10
C GLU A 8 -17.28 4.09 8.85
N PRO A 9 -17.05 2.77 8.83
CA PRO A 9 -15.83 2.20 9.37
C PRO A 9 -14.57 2.83 8.74
N ASN A 10 -13.42 2.66 9.40
CA ASN A 10 -12.17 3.32 8.98
C ASN A 10 -11.51 2.65 7.74
N TYR A 11 -12.31 2.35 6.73
CA TYR A 11 -11.88 1.81 5.45
C TYR A 11 -11.03 2.82 4.67
N LYS A 12 -10.13 2.30 3.83
CA LYS A 12 -9.39 3.11 2.85
C LYS A 12 -10.16 3.18 1.52
N ASN A 13 -11.18 4.04 1.43
CA ASN A 13 -12.07 4.17 0.28
C ASN A 13 -12.08 5.58 -0.33
N LYS A 14 -12.29 5.67 -1.65
CA LYS A 14 -12.24 6.94 -2.40
C LYS A 14 -13.59 7.64 -2.56
N TYR A 15 -14.69 6.92 -2.38
CA TYR A 15 -16.05 7.41 -2.58
C TYR A 15 -16.75 7.58 -1.22
N PRO A 16 -17.54 8.64 -1.04
CA PRO A 16 -18.30 8.86 0.17
C PRO A 16 -19.41 7.81 0.33
N PRO A 17 -19.87 7.55 1.57
CA PRO A 17 -20.86 6.52 1.85
C PRO A 17 -22.26 6.97 1.43
N LEU A 18 -22.61 6.76 0.15
CA LEU A 18 -23.86 7.24 -0.46
C LEU A 18 -25.12 6.85 0.33
N GLY A 19 -25.17 5.63 0.87
CA GLY A 19 -26.30 5.18 1.70
C GLY A 19 -26.47 6.05 2.96
N LEU A 20 -25.37 6.36 3.67
CA LEU A 20 -25.41 7.22 4.85
C LEU A 20 -25.75 8.66 4.49
N MET A 21 -25.29 9.17 3.35
CA MET A 21 -25.66 10.52 2.88
C MET A 21 -27.17 10.66 2.65
N LYS A 22 -27.82 9.63 2.09
CA LYS A 22 -29.28 9.62 1.90
C LYS A 22 -30.05 9.46 3.23
N ILE A 23 -29.53 8.63 4.14
CA ILE A 23 -30.07 8.51 5.51
C ILE A 23 -29.94 9.84 6.27
N SER A 24 -28.83 10.57 6.12
CA SER A 24 -28.67 11.91 6.71
C SER A 24 -29.73 12.87 6.20
N TYR A 25 -29.97 12.88 4.88
CA TYR A 25 -31.00 13.72 4.28
C TYR A 25 -32.38 13.42 4.89
N PHE A 26 -32.75 12.15 4.97
CA PHE A 26 -33.98 11.69 5.61
C PHE A 26 -34.12 12.24 7.04
N HIS A 27 -33.09 12.08 7.86
CA HIS A 27 -33.14 12.56 9.24
C HIS A 27 -33.21 14.09 9.35
N LYS A 28 -32.37 14.83 8.62
CA LYS A 28 -32.32 16.30 8.72
C LYS A 28 -33.56 16.97 8.15
N HIS A 29 -34.03 16.53 6.98
CA HIS A 29 -35.05 17.26 6.21
C HIS A 29 -36.47 16.73 6.40
N ILE A 30 -36.64 15.44 6.73
CA ILE A 30 -37.97 14.83 6.91
C ILE A 30 -38.31 14.69 8.40
N HIS A 31 -37.34 14.27 9.23
CA HIS A 31 -37.53 14.12 10.68
C HIS A 31 -37.13 15.34 11.52
N HIS A 32 -36.33 16.25 10.94
CA HIS A 32 -35.73 17.36 11.67
C HIS A 32 -34.92 16.89 12.90
N ASP A 33 -34.16 15.81 12.71
CA ASP A 33 -33.25 15.25 13.69
C ASP A 33 -31.86 15.92 13.61
N TYR A 34 -31.10 15.87 14.71
CA TYR A 34 -29.68 16.23 14.70
C TYR A 34 -28.86 15.04 14.18
N VAL A 35 -27.99 15.28 13.20
CA VAL A 35 -27.19 14.23 12.56
C VAL A 35 -25.71 14.60 12.61
N ARG A 36 -24.88 13.63 13.01
CA ARG A 36 -23.41 13.72 12.93
C ARG A 36 -22.85 12.52 12.19
N PHE A 37 -21.81 12.73 11.41
CA PHE A 37 -21.08 11.67 10.73
C PHE A 37 -19.68 11.45 11.30
N ALA A 38 -19.24 10.20 11.34
CA ALA A 38 -17.93 9.78 11.77
C ALA A 38 -17.33 8.75 10.79
N LYS A 39 -16.02 8.86 10.56
CA LYS A 39 -15.23 7.82 9.90
C LYS A 39 -14.37 7.10 10.93
N GLY A 40 -14.78 5.89 11.31
CA GLY A 40 -14.25 5.15 12.45
C GLY A 40 -14.93 5.56 13.76
N ARG A 41 -14.33 6.51 14.50
CA ARG A 41 -14.83 6.98 15.79
C ARG A 41 -14.97 8.51 15.79
N LEU A 42 -15.84 9.03 16.66
CA LEU A 42 -15.90 10.47 16.91
C LEU A 42 -14.65 10.95 17.66
N PRO A 43 -14.32 12.25 17.61
CA PRO A 43 -13.35 12.86 18.51
C PRO A 43 -13.69 12.66 20.00
N GLU A 44 -12.67 12.70 20.86
CA GLU A 44 -12.78 12.46 22.31
C GLU A 44 -13.79 13.38 23.02
N GLU A 45 -14.03 14.58 22.46
CA GLU A 45 -15.04 15.54 22.94
C GLU A 45 -16.46 14.95 23.02
N PHE A 46 -16.74 13.90 22.22
CA PHE A 46 -18.04 13.23 22.18
C PHE A 46 -18.11 11.96 23.04
N ASP A 47 -17.07 11.60 23.79
CA ASP A 47 -17.00 10.33 24.53
C ASP A 47 -18.14 10.14 25.54
N ASN A 48 -18.66 11.23 26.10
CA ASN A 48 -19.77 11.22 27.05
C ASN A 48 -21.15 11.40 26.39
N LYS A 49 -21.23 11.67 25.09
CA LYS A 49 -22.52 11.82 24.38
C LYS A 49 -23.13 10.45 24.08
N LYS A 50 -24.42 10.32 24.37
CA LYS A 50 -25.23 9.16 23.99
C LYS A 50 -26.19 9.50 22.87
N TRP A 51 -26.30 8.60 21.89
CA TRP A 51 -27.07 8.79 20.66
C TRP A 51 -28.39 8.01 20.70
N ASP A 52 -29.47 8.60 20.19
CA ASP A 52 -30.78 7.96 20.12
C ASP A 52 -30.81 6.84 19.08
N ARG A 53 -30.01 6.98 18.01
CA ARG A 53 -29.86 5.97 16.97
C ARG A 53 -28.47 6.04 16.32
N VAL A 54 -27.93 4.90 15.97
CA VAL A 54 -26.64 4.81 15.25
C VAL A 54 -26.80 3.97 14.00
N TYR A 55 -26.28 4.45 12.87
CA TYR A 55 -26.22 3.72 11.61
C TYR A 55 -24.77 3.40 11.26
N VAL A 56 -24.48 2.16 10.92
CA VAL A 56 -23.14 1.74 10.46
C VAL A 56 -23.25 1.15 9.06
N THR A 57 -22.56 1.76 8.09
CA THR A 57 -22.47 1.18 6.74
C THR A 57 -21.39 0.11 6.69
N THR A 58 -21.60 -0.89 5.84
CA THR A 58 -20.67 -1.99 5.60
C THR A 58 -20.28 -2.04 4.12
N LEU A 59 -19.00 -2.29 3.83
CA LEU A 59 -18.47 -2.40 2.46
C LEU A 59 -18.05 -3.84 2.16
N PHE A 60 -16.77 -4.08 1.88
CA PHE A 60 -16.25 -5.38 1.49
C PHE A 60 -16.15 -6.33 2.69
N THR A 61 -16.40 -7.62 2.45
CA THR A 61 -16.36 -8.66 3.50
C THR A 61 -14.99 -8.78 4.15
N PHE A 62 -13.93 -8.58 3.37
CA PHE A 62 -12.54 -8.63 3.85
C PHE A 62 -12.12 -7.46 4.75
N GLU A 63 -13.02 -6.51 5.00
CA GLU A 63 -12.83 -5.41 5.95
C GLU A 63 -13.59 -5.67 7.28
N TRP A 64 -13.85 -6.94 7.59
CA TRP A 64 -14.62 -7.36 8.75
C TRP A 64 -14.13 -6.75 10.05
N GLU A 65 -12.83 -6.76 10.31
CA GLU A 65 -12.26 -6.27 11.57
C GLU A 65 -12.57 -4.80 11.84
N GLU A 66 -12.46 -3.94 10.82
CA GLU A 66 -12.81 -2.52 10.97
C GLU A 66 -14.33 -2.31 11.10
N THR A 67 -15.12 -3.15 10.43
CA THR A 67 -16.58 -3.18 10.55
C THR A 67 -17.01 -3.54 11.97
N LYS A 68 -16.44 -4.62 12.51
CA LYS A 68 -16.68 -5.12 13.86
C LYS A 68 -16.36 -4.06 14.91
N LYS A 69 -15.17 -3.45 14.85
CA LYS A 69 -14.76 -2.35 15.76
C LYS A 69 -15.73 -1.17 15.74
N SER A 70 -16.29 -0.86 14.58
CA SER A 70 -17.22 0.27 14.41
C SER A 70 -18.61 -0.04 14.99
N ILE A 71 -19.08 -1.29 14.87
CA ILE A 71 -20.33 -1.74 15.49
C ILE A 71 -20.19 -1.83 17.01
N GLU A 72 -19.07 -2.35 17.51
CA GLU A 72 -18.76 -2.34 18.95
C GLU A 72 -18.75 -0.92 19.52
N TYR A 73 -18.17 0.03 18.78
CA TYR A 73 -18.22 1.44 19.14
C TYR A 73 -19.66 2.00 19.09
N ALA A 74 -20.44 1.68 18.05
CA ALA A 74 -21.85 2.08 17.95
C ALA A 74 -22.67 1.62 19.17
N LEU A 75 -22.51 0.36 19.58
CA LEU A 75 -23.16 -0.22 20.76
C LEU A 75 -22.74 0.47 22.06
N LYS A 76 -21.50 0.96 22.15
CA LYS A 76 -21.02 1.72 23.31
C LYS A 76 -21.66 3.10 23.39
N VAL A 77 -21.92 3.77 22.27
CA VAL A 77 -22.36 5.18 22.26
C VAL A 77 -23.87 5.37 22.09
N VAL A 78 -24.61 4.33 21.70
CA VAL A 78 -26.08 4.38 21.63
C VAL A 78 -26.70 4.35 23.04
N LYS A 79 -27.89 4.95 23.20
CA LYS A 79 -28.69 4.88 24.43
C LYS A 79 -29.31 3.49 24.64
N ASP A 80 -29.75 2.85 23.56
CA ASP A 80 -30.39 1.53 23.52
C ASP A 80 -29.76 0.70 22.41
N THR A 81 -29.23 -0.49 22.73
CA THR A 81 -28.53 -1.35 21.78
C THR A 81 -29.43 -1.84 20.65
N GLY A 82 -30.75 -1.90 20.87
CA GLY A 82 -31.75 -2.17 19.83
C GLY A 82 -31.96 -1.03 18.83
N ARG A 83 -31.17 0.05 18.90
CA ARG A 83 -31.23 1.22 18.01
C ARG A 83 -29.96 1.39 17.17
N VAL A 84 -29.17 0.33 17.03
CA VAL A 84 -28.05 0.28 16.08
C VAL A 84 -28.51 -0.41 14.80
N TYR A 85 -28.40 0.28 13.68
CA TYR A 85 -28.77 -0.19 12.35
C TYR A 85 -27.50 -0.43 11.55
N ILE A 86 -27.40 -1.60 10.91
CA ILE A 86 -26.34 -1.88 9.94
C ILE A 86 -26.94 -2.05 8.55
N GLY A 87 -26.17 -1.72 7.52
CA GLY A 87 -26.57 -1.88 6.12
C GLY A 87 -25.37 -1.87 5.18
N GLY A 88 -25.57 -2.22 3.91
CA GLY A 88 -24.53 -2.20 2.88
C GLY A 88 -24.17 -3.58 2.32
N ILE A 89 -23.01 -3.65 1.67
CA ILE A 89 -22.61 -4.80 0.85
C ILE A 89 -22.42 -6.04 1.74
N MET A 90 -21.51 -5.97 2.72
CA MET A 90 -21.22 -7.09 3.60
C MET A 90 -22.43 -7.52 4.45
N SER A 91 -23.21 -6.57 4.96
CA SER A 91 -24.41 -6.89 5.77
C SER A 91 -25.45 -7.68 4.99
N THR A 92 -25.53 -7.44 3.68
CA THR A 92 -26.39 -8.19 2.76
C THR A 92 -25.80 -9.55 2.37
N LEU A 93 -24.48 -9.64 2.20
CA LEU A 93 -23.80 -10.88 1.80
C LEU A 93 -23.62 -11.89 2.94
N MET A 94 -23.54 -11.42 4.19
CA MET A 94 -23.21 -12.24 5.36
C MET A 94 -24.16 -12.00 6.54
N PRO A 95 -25.49 -12.07 6.37
CA PRO A 95 -26.43 -11.74 7.43
C PRO A 95 -26.29 -12.62 8.68
N GLU A 96 -25.94 -13.90 8.49
CA GLU A 96 -25.74 -14.85 9.59
C GLU A 96 -24.55 -14.45 10.48
N LEU A 97 -23.48 -13.92 9.88
CA LEU A 97 -22.30 -13.46 10.64
C LEU A 97 -22.67 -12.34 11.61
N PHE A 98 -23.49 -11.38 11.18
CA PHE A 98 -23.95 -10.29 12.03
C PHE A 98 -24.94 -10.78 13.09
N ALA A 99 -25.85 -11.70 12.75
CA ALA A 99 -26.78 -12.26 13.72
C ALA A 99 -26.05 -13.00 14.86
N GLU A 100 -24.96 -13.70 14.53
CA GLU A 100 -24.11 -14.40 15.50
C GLU A 100 -23.35 -13.41 16.41
N HIS A 101 -22.69 -12.42 15.83
CA HIS A 101 -21.78 -11.53 16.58
C HIS A 101 -22.49 -10.35 17.26
N PHE A 102 -23.62 -9.91 16.71
CA PHE A 102 -24.32 -8.69 17.11
C PHE A 102 -25.84 -8.89 17.12
N PRO A 103 -26.38 -9.78 17.99
CA PRO A 103 -27.79 -10.19 17.94
C PRO A 103 -28.80 -9.08 18.25
N THR A 104 -28.35 -7.96 18.84
CA THR A 104 -29.19 -6.80 19.17
C THR A 104 -29.23 -5.74 18.06
N VAL A 105 -28.33 -5.84 17.08
CA VAL A 105 -28.24 -4.90 15.97
C VAL A 105 -29.29 -5.22 14.90
N ILE A 106 -29.93 -4.18 14.36
CA ILE A 106 -30.89 -4.30 13.27
C ILE A 106 -30.13 -4.38 11.95
N ASN A 107 -30.06 -5.58 11.36
CA ASN A 107 -29.45 -5.79 10.05
C ASN A 107 -30.43 -5.51 8.90
N ASN A 108 -30.15 -4.48 8.12
CA ASN A 108 -30.91 -4.11 6.93
C ASN A 108 -30.20 -4.67 5.70
N THR A 109 -30.70 -5.78 5.18
CA THR A 109 -30.17 -6.43 3.96
C THR A 109 -30.83 -5.88 2.71
N GLY A 110 -30.07 -5.84 1.60
CA GLY A 110 -30.55 -5.33 0.32
C GLY A 110 -30.54 -3.82 0.21
N LEU A 111 -31.41 -3.30 -0.66
CA LEU A 111 -31.48 -1.87 -0.98
C LEU A 111 -32.53 -1.16 -0.11
N LEU A 112 -32.31 0.13 0.14
CA LEU A 112 -33.31 1.02 0.74
C LEU A 112 -34.27 1.59 -0.33
N ASP A 113 -34.69 0.74 -1.28
CA ASP A 113 -35.44 1.10 -2.48
C ASP A 113 -36.97 1.00 -2.31
N LYS A 114 -37.44 0.67 -1.10
CA LYS A 114 -38.85 0.58 -0.72
C LYS A 114 -39.16 1.51 0.45
N LYS A 115 -40.43 1.89 0.56
CA LYS A 115 -40.94 2.66 1.68
C LYS A 115 -40.93 1.80 2.94
N GLY A 116 -40.39 2.32 4.05
CA GLY A 116 -40.45 1.66 5.37
C GLY A 116 -39.43 0.54 5.56
N THR A 117 -38.36 0.47 4.76
CA THR A 117 -37.32 -0.55 4.88
C THR A 117 -36.59 -0.49 6.23
N LEU A 118 -36.35 0.69 6.79
CA LEU A 118 -35.77 0.89 8.13
C LEU A 118 -36.81 0.78 9.26
N GLY A 119 -38.10 0.65 8.92
CA GLY A 119 -39.21 0.57 9.86
C GLY A 119 -39.45 1.87 10.65
N LEU A 120 -39.15 3.02 10.05
CA LEU A 120 -39.29 4.33 10.71
C LEU A 120 -40.56 5.06 10.27
N GLU A 121 -41.12 5.89 11.17
CA GLU A 121 -42.25 6.76 10.82
C GLU A 121 -41.86 7.69 9.69
N LYS A 122 -42.81 8.07 8.82
CA LYS A 122 -42.57 8.98 7.67
C LYS A 122 -41.46 8.53 6.71
N GLU A 123 -40.96 7.30 6.84
CA GLU A 123 -39.93 6.78 5.96
C GLU A 123 -40.45 6.74 4.52
N GLU A 124 -39.72 7.43 3.64
CA GLU A 124 -39.92 7.39 2.19
C GLU A 124 -38.96 6.38 1.56
N CYS A 125 -38.94 6.29 0.23
CA CYS A 125 -37.92 5.51 -0.47
C CYS A 125 -36.56 6.22 -0.33
N ILE A 126 -35.76 5.84 0.67
CA ILE A 126 -34.49 6.50 1.01
C ILE A 126 -33.54 6.51 -0.19
N ASP A 127 -33.51 5.44 -1.00
CA ASP A 127 -32.66 5.39 -2.18
C ASP A 127 -33.00 6.45 -3.25
N ARG A 128 -34.18 7.07 -3.22
CA ARG A 128 -34.56 8.16 -4.13
C ARG A 128 -34.34 9.55 -3.55
N LEU A 129 -33.91 9.66 -2.28
CA LEU A 129 -33.59 10.93 -1.66
C LEU A 129 -32.25 11.47 -2.17
N PRO A 130 -32.08 12.81 -2.25
CA PRO A 130 -30.79 13.39 -2.60
C PRO A 130 -29.76 13.11 -1.49
N PRO A 131 -28.49 12.85 -1.84
CA PRO A 131 -27.42 12.71 -0.86
C PRO A 131 -27.14 14.04 -0.14
N ASP A 132 -27.07 13.99 1.19
CA ASP A 132 -26.61 15.12 2.01
C ASP A 132 -25.08 15.20 2.03
N TYR A 133 -24.52 16.13 1.26
CA TYR A 133 -23.07 16.36 1.20
C TYR A 133 -22.51 17.05 2.45
N SER A 134 -23.35 17.68 3.28
CA SER A 134 -22.87 18.45 4.44
C SER A 134 -22.21 17.58 5.50
N ILE A 135 -22.58 16.29 5.58
CA ILE A 135 -21.93 15.36 6.53
C ILE A 135 -20.45 15.15 6.25
N LEU A 136 -19.99 15.40 5.02
CA LEU A 136 -18.57 15.25 4.67
C LEU A 136 -17.70 16.32 5.37
N GLU A 137 -18.29 17.46 5.74
CA GLU A 137 -17.59 18.50 6.49
C GLU A 137 -17.32 18.07 7.95
N ASP A 138 -18.09 17.14 8.51
CA ASP A 138 -17.89 16.65 9.89
C ASP A 138 -16.53 15.98 10.10
N ILE A 139 -15.93 15.45 9.04
CA ILE A 139 -14.67 14.70 9.07
C ILE A 139 -13.54 15.35 8.24
N LYS A 140 -13.74 16.57 7.75
CA LYS A 140 -12.84 17.18 6.75
C LYS A 140 -11.40 17.34 7.23
N GLU A 141 -11.20 17.58 8.52
CA GLU A 141 -9.87 17.64 9.15
C GLU A 141 -9.19 16.27 9.27
N GLN A 142 -9.98 15.18 9.27
CA GLN A 142 -9.51 13.80 9.36
C GLN A 142 -9.30 13.17 7.98
N TYR A 143 -10.25 13.36 7.07
CA TYR A 143 -10.28 12.70 5.78
C TYR A 143 -11.10 13.48 4.76
N VAL A 144 -10.52 13.66 3.56
CA VAL A 144 -11.20 14.26 2.41
C VAL A 144 -11.29 13.21 1.30
N TYR A 145 -12.51 12.80 0.97
CA TYR A 145 -12.72 11.88 -0.15
C TYR A 145 -12.22 12.51 -1.45
N PRO A 146 -11.40 11.79 -2.25
CA PRO A 146 -10.99 12.26 -3.58
C PRO A 146 -12.18 12.61 -4.49
N TRP A 147 -13.29 11.87 -4.33
CA TRP A 147 -14.54 12.13 -5.03
C TRP A 147 -15.56 12.74 -4.06
N ASN A 148 -15.47 14.04 -3.79
CA ASN A 148 -16.41 14.76 -2.92
C ASN A 148 -17.31 15.76 -3.67
N ASP A 149 -17.00 16.05 -4.94
CA ASP A 149 -17.68 17.03 -5.79
C ASP A 149 -18.18 16.40 -7.11
N GLY A 150 -19.14 15.48 -6.98
CA GLY A 150 -19.81 14.86 -8.12
C GLY A 150 -21.21 14.36 -7.74
N TYR A 151 -22.09 14.22 -8.73
CA TYR A 151 -23.37 13.52 -8.59
C TYR A 151 -23.09 12.02 -8.52
N PHE A 152 -23.62 11.34 -7.51
CA PHE A 152 -23.50 9.89 -7.32
C PHE A 152 -24.85 9.22 -7.57
N LEU A 153 -25.08 8.74 -8.79
CA LEU A 153 -26.40 8.35 -9.27
C LEU A 153 -26.37 6.99 -9.99
N TYR A 154 -27.55 6.49 -10.31
CA TYR A 154 -27.74 5.25 -11.07
C TYR A 154 -28.76 5.51 -12.17
N MET A 155 -28.43 5.15 -13.41
CA MET A 155 -29.38 5.16 -14.53
C MET A 155 -29.85 3.75 -14.90
N THR A 156 -29.20 2.73 -14.37
CA THR A 156 -29.54 1.31 -14.44
C THR A 156 -29.15 0.61 -13.14
N ARG A 157 -29.78 -0.52 -12.85
CA ARG A 157 -29.48 -1.35 -11.67
C ARG A 157 -29.54 -2.83 -12.00
N GLY A 158 -28.82 -3.62 -11.22
CA GLY A 158 -28.60 -5.05 -11.42
C GLY A 158 -27.74 -5.40 -12.63
N CYS A 159 -27.41 -6.69 -12.74
CA CYS A 159 -26.70 -7.25 -13.88
C CYS A 159 -27.27 -8.63 -14.21
N GLY A 160 -27.43 -8.92 -15.51
CA GLY A 160 -27.96 -10.21 -15.98
C GLY A 160 -26.91 -11.24 -16.36
N MET A 161 -25.61 -10.95 -16.15
CA MET A 161 -24.51 -11.82 -16.64
C MET A 161 -24.22 -13.03 -15.75
N LYS A 162 -24.75 -13.06 -14.53
CA LYS A 162 -24.65 -14.17 -13.57
C LYS A 162 -23.21 -14.70 -13.34
N CYS A 163 -22.21 -13.81 -13.29
CA CYS A 163 -20.83 -14.19 -12.98
C CYS A 163 -20.71 -14.70 -11.54
N GLN A 164 -20.24 -15.94 -11.34
CA GLN A 164 -20.21 -16.61 -10.03
C GLN A 164 -19.53 -15.81 -8.91
N PHE A 165 -18.51 -15.01 -9.24
CA PHE A 165 -17.78 -14.20 -8.27
C PHE A 165 -18.47 -12.88 -7.87
N CYS A 166 -19.56 -12.49 -8.54
CA CYS A 166 -20.09 -11.14 -8.48
C CYS A 166 -21.22 -10.96 -7.45
N ALA A 167 -21.03 -10.02 -6.52
CA ALA A 167 -22.02 -9.71 -5.47
C ALA A 167 -23.34 -9.15 -6.01
N VAL A 168 -23.34 -8.58 -7.22
CA VAL A 168 -24.54 -7.95 -7.83
C VAL A 168 -25.71 -8.93 -7.93
N GLN A 169 -25.44 -10.22 -8.13
CA GLN A 169 -26.50 -11.24 -8.19
C GLN A 169 -27.33 -11.32 -6.90
N THR A 170 -26.71 -11.02 -5.76
CA THR A 170 -27.37 -11.02 -4.45
C THR A 170 -27.92 -9.63 -4.12
N LEU A 171 -27.12 -8.58 -4.37
CA LEU A 171 -27.47 -7.21 -3.99
C LEU A 171 -28.57 -6.61 -4.87
N GLU A 172 -28.50 -6.85 -6.18
CA GLU A 172 -29.39 -6.28 -7.19
C GLU A 172 -29.76 -7.34 -8.25
N PRO A 173 -30.53 -8.39 -7.86
CA PRO A 173 -30.82 -9.54 -8.73
C PRO A 173 -31.66 -9.18 -9.96
N ASN A 174 -32.45 -8.10 -9.88
CA ASN A 174 -33.36 -7.67 -10.93
C ASN A 174 -32.74 -6.54 -11.76
N TYR A 175 -32.68 -6.73 -13.07
CA TYR A 175 -32.16 -5.69 -13.96
C TYR A 175 -33.21 -4.61 -14.23
N ILE A 176 -32.89 -3.37 -13.87
CA ILE A 176 -33.67 -2.18 -14.20
C ILE A 176 -32.98 -1.48 -15.38
N PRO A 177 -33.62 -1.44 -16.57
CA PRO A 177 -32.96 -0.97 -17.79
C PRO A 177 -32.84 0.55 -17.86
N TYR A 178 -33.64 1.30 -17.09
CA TYR A 178 -33.62 2.76 -17.13
C TYR A 178 -34.20 3.36 -15.85
N ILE A 179 -33.48 4.32 -15.29
CA ILE A 179 -33.85 5.17 -14.17
C ILE A 179 -33.52 6.60 -14.60
N SER A 180 -34.51 7.47 -14.70
CA SER A 180 -34.25 8.89 -14.96
C SER A 180 -33.62 9.53 -13.72
N ILE A 181 -32.64 10.39 -13.95
CA ILE A 181 -31.91 11.13 -12.93
C ILE A 181 -32.27 12.63 -12.90
N ARG A 182 -33.11 13.13 -13.83
CA ARG A 182 -33.46 14.56 -13.90
C ARG A 182 -33.94 15.14 -12.57
N GLU A 183 -34.91 14.48 -11.94
CA GLU A 183 -35.45 14.94 -10.65
C GLU A 183 -34.41 14.86 -9.53
N GLN A 184 -33.55 13.85 -9.54
CA GLN A 184 -32.49 13.71 -8.53
C GLN A 184 -31.43 14.80 -8.69
N VAL A 185 -31.01 15.11 -9.92
CA VAL A 185 -30.09 16.22 -10.21
C VAL A 185 -30.69 17.54 -9.76
N ALA A 186 -31.94 17.82 -10.14
CA ALA A 186 -32.61 19.07 -9.75
C ALA A 186 -32.69 19.24 -8.22
N LYS A 187 -33.04 18.17 -7.49
CA LYS A 187 -33.07 18.18 -6.02
C LYS A 187 -31.68 18.36 -5.42
N ILE A 188 -30.65 17.71 -5.97
CA ILE A 188 -29.26 17.89 -5.50
C ILE A 188 -28.81 19.34 -5.71
N ASP A 189 -29.14 19.93 -6.86
CA ASP A 189 -28.81 21.31 -7.17
C ASP A 189 -29.47 22.28 -6.18
N GLU A 190 -30.73 22.04 -5.83
CA GLU A 190 -31.47 22.82 -4.84
C GLU A 190 -30.83 22.76 -3.45
N VAL A 191 -30.49 21.57 -2.96
CA VAL A 191 -30.09 21.38 -1.55
C VAL A 191 -28.58 21.48 -1.31
N ALA A 192 -27.77 21.19 -2.33
CA ALA A 192 -26.32 21.09 -2.21
C ALA A 192 -25.56 21.89 -3.27
N GLY A 193 -26.26 22.55 -4.20
CA GLY A 193 -25.67 23.23 -5.34
C GLY A 193 -25.16 22.28 -6.42
N GLN A 194 -24.94 22.82 -7.62
CA GLN A 194 -24.42 22.05 -8.75
C GLN A 194 -23.09 21.37 -8.43
N LYS A 195 -22.96 20.11 -8.86
CA LYS A 195 -21.72 19.33 -8.73
C LYS A 195 -20.94 19.31 -10.03
N ARG A 196 -19.63 19.12 -9.95
CA ARG A 196 -18.79 19.14 -11.15
C ARG A 196 -19.04 17.94 -12.06
N ASP A 197 -18.87 16.73 -11.55
CA ASP A 197 -18.84 15.49 -12.36
C ASP A 197 -20.09 14.63 -12.15
N LEU A 198 -20.40 13.76 -13.11
CA LEU A 198 -21.48 12.75 -13.02
C LEU A 198 -20.86 11.35 -12.89
N LEU A 199 -20.95 10.77 -11.70
CA LEU A 199 -20.46 9.43 -11.41
C LEU A 199 -21.64 8.46 -11.31
N LEU A 200 -21.74 7.59 -12.31
CA LEU A 200 -22.80 6.61 -12.45
C LEU A 200 -22.32 5.26 -11.91
N MET A 201 -23.03 4.78 -10.89
CA MET A 201 -22.70 3.54 -10.16
C MET A 201 -23.42 2.31 -10.73
N ASP A 202 -23.95 2.45 -11.95
CA ASP A 202 -24.62 1.45 -12.76
C ASP A 202 -23.84 0.13 -12.85
N ASN A 203 -24.48 -0.99 -12.53
CA ASN A 203 -23.85 -2.31 -12.59
C ASN A 203 -23.50 -2.76 -14.02
N ASN A 204 -24.34 -2.45 -15.01
CA ASN A 204 -24.07 -2.72 -16.42
C ASN A 204 -24.96 -1.87 -17.35
N VAL A 205 -24.51 -0.66 -17.66
CA VAL A 205 -25.26 0.28 -18.51
C VAL A 205 -25.44 -0.24 -19.94
N LEU A 206 -24.44 -0.94 -20.49
CA LEU A 206 -24.49 -1.43 -21.88
C LEU A 206 -25.54 -2.51 -22.09
N ARG A 207 -26.05 -3.13 -21.03
CA ARG A 207 -27.15 -4.11 -21.13
C ARG A 207 -28.50 -3.44 -21.41
N SER A 208 -28.63 -2.13 -21.22
CA SER A 208 -29.91 -1.46 -21.32
C SER A 208 -30.43 -1.49 -22.75
N LYS A 209 -31.71 -1.85 -22.89
CA LYS A 209 -32.45 -1.69 -24.15
C LYS A 209 -32.80 -0.22 -24.43
N ASP A 210 -32.74 0.62 -23.40
CA ASP A 210 -33.05 2.05 -23.41
C ASP A 210 -31.74 2.88 -23.40
N PHE A 211 -30.65 2.32 -23.90
CA PHE A 211 -29.31 2.92 -23.84
C PHE A 211 -29.25 4.30 -24.48
N ASP A 212 -29.91 4.51 -25.62
CA ASP A 212 -29.89 5.81 -26.30
C ASP A 212 -30.56 6.89 -25.46
N LYS A 213 -31.67 6.53 -24.80
CA LYS A 213 -32.41 7.41 -23.89
C LYS A 213 -31.56 7.81 -22.69
N ILE A 214 -30.74 6.89 -22.16
CA ILE A 214 -29.77 7.19 -21.09
C ILE A 214 -28.79 8.26 -21.57
N ILE A 215 -28.21 8.07 -22.77
CA ILE A 215 -27.23 9.01 -23.33
C ILE A 215 -27.86 10.37 -23.62
N ASP A 216 -29.05 10.41 -24.21
CA ASP A 216 -29.78 11.67 -24.49
C ASP A 216 -30.03 12.46 -23.20
N GLU A 217 -30.47 11.79 -22.13
CA GLU A 217 -30.70 12.45 -20.85
C GLU A 217 -29.41 13.00 -20.22
N ILE A 218 -28.29 12.27 -20.32
CA ILE A 218 -26.98 12.76 -19.85
C ILE A 218 -26.59 14.04 -20.62
N ILE A 219 -26.79 14.07 -21.93
CA ILE A 219 -26.51 15.24 -22.78
C ILE A 219 -27.40 16.41 -22.37
N ASP A 220 -28.70 16.19 -22.22
CA ASP A 220 -29.68 17.21 -21.83
C ASP A 220 -29.37 17.81 -20.45
N LEU A 221 -28.76 17.04 -19.55
CA LEU A 221 -28.31 17.49 -18.23
C LEU A 221 -26.97 18.25 -18.27
N GLY A 222 -26.45 18.55 -19.47
CA GLY A 222 -25.25 19.35 -19.65
C GLY A 222 -23.94 18.56 -19.46
N PHE A 223 -23.97 17.24 -19.70
CA PHE A 223 -22.80 16.37 -19.67
C PHE A 223 -22.41 15.82 -21.05
N GLY A 224 -22.80 16.54 -22.11
CA GLY A 224 -22.33 16.28 -23.47
C GLY A 224 -20.81 16.44 -23.64
N LYS A 225 -20.27 15.94 -24.75
CA LYS A 225 -18.83 15.98 -25.06
C LYS A 225 -18.27 17.40 -24.92
N GLY A 226 -17.18 17.52 -24.17
CA GLY A 226 -16.51 18.81 -23.95
C GLY A 226 -17.19 19.74 -22.92
N ALA A 227 -18.20 19.24 -22.18
CA ALA A 227 -18.89 19.99 -21.14
C ALA A 227 -17.93 20.65 -20.14
N LYS A 228 -18.28 21.86 -19.72
CA LYS A 228 -17.54 22.69 -18.76
C LYS A 228 -18.39 22.94 -17.53
N PHE A 229 -17.75 23.07 -16.39
CA PHE A 229 -18.35 23.49 -15.13
C PHE A 229 -17.75 24.83 -14.73
N THR A 230 -18.60 25.73 -14.25
CA THR A 230 -18.18 26.98 -13.63
C THR A 230 -18.48 26.86 -12.15
N ASN A 231 -17.44 26.89 -11.31
CA ASN A 231 -17.63 26.80 -9.87
C ASN A 231 -18.43 28.02 -9.39
N PRO A 232 -19.61 27.83 -8.76
CA PRO A 232 -20.47 28.95 -8.38
C PRO A 232 -19.86 29.82 -7.27
N LYS A 233 -18.93 29.28 -6.46
CA LYS A 233 -18.26 30.01 -5.36
C LYS A 233 -17.05 30.80 -5.85
N THR A 234 -16.28 30.26 -6.79
CA THR A 234 -14.98 30.86 -7.21
C THR A 234 -14.99 31.43 -8.63
N GLY A 235 -16.00 31.14 -9.45
CA GLY A 235 -16.05 31.49 -10.87
C GLY A 235 -15.07 30.71 -11.75
N ALA A 236 -14.25 29.82 -11.17
CA ALA A 236 -13.27 29.04 -11.92
C ALA A 236 -13.95 28.06 -12.89
N LYS A 237 -13.45 28.00 -14.13
CA LYS A 237 -13.94 27.09 -15.17
C LYS A 237 -13.07 25.85 -15.26
N CYS A 238 -13.69 24.68 -15.30
CA CYS A 238 -13.03 23.39 -15.53
C CYS A 238 -13.88 22.46 -16.40
N ASN A 239 -13.34 21.31 -16.79
CA ASN A 239 -14.11 20.29 -17.52
C ASN A 239 -15.04 19.53 -16.57
N ARG A 240 -16.18 19.07 -17.09
CA ARG A 240 -17.01 18.04 -16.47
C ARG A 240 -16.67 16.68 -17.04
N TYR A 241 -16.88 15.64 -16.26
CA TYR A 241 -16.76 14.27 -16.72
C TYR A 241 -17.96 13.42 -16.35
N VAL A 242 -18.27 12.46 -17.22
CA VAL A 242 -19.13 11.33 -16.92
C VAL A 242 -18.23 10.12 -16.67
N ASP A 243 -18.47 9.40 -15.57
CA ASP A 243 -17.78 8.17 -15.23
C ASP A 243 -18.80 7.07 -14.94
N PHE A 244 -18.92 6.09 -15.84
CA PHE A 244 -19.55 4.81 -15.52
C PHE A 244 -18.54 4.02 -14.68
N ASN A 245 -18.74 4.05 -13.37
CA ASN A 245 -17.70 3.65 -12.43
C ASN A 245 -17.44 2.14 -12.43
N GLN A 246 -18.49 1.36 -12.71
CA GLN A 246 -18.38 -0.07 -12.96
C GLN A 246 -17.88 -0.33 -14.39
N GLY A 247 -17.26 -1.49 -14.61
CA GLY A 247 -16.74 -1.87 -15.93
C GLY A 247 -17.85 -1.98 -16.99
N LEU A 248 -17.66 -1.30 -18.12
CA LEU A 248 -18.37 -1.50 -19.36
C LEU A 248 -18.03 -2.89 -19.94
N ASP A 249 -19.05 -3.73 -20.11
CA ASP A 249 -18.87 -5.09 -20.60
C ASP A 249 -18.45 -5.11 -22.09
N ALA A 250 -17.23 -5.58 -22.35
CA ALA A 250 -16.67 -5.65 -23.70
C ALA A 250 -17.53 -6.50 -24.66
N LYS A 251 -18.24 -7.52 -24.17
CA LYS A 251 -19.11 -8.38 -24.99
C LYS A 251 -20.37 -7.66 -25.47
N LEU A 252 -20.79 -6.61 -24.76
CA LEU A 252 -21.99 -5.84 -25.07
C LEU A 252 -21.70 -4.55 -25.85
N MET A 253 -20.41 -4.23 -26.06
CA MET A 253 -20.01 -3.07 -26.84
C MET A 253 -20.32 -3.29 -28.33
N THR A 254 -20.96 -2.31 -28.94
CA THR A 254 -21.23 -2.26 -30.39
C THR A 254 -20.77 -0.92 -30.93
N GLU A 255 -20.56 -0.83 -32.25
CA GLU A 255 -20.20 0.44 -32.90
C GLU A 255 -21.21 1.55 -32.56
N HIS A 256 -22.50 1.22 -32.56
CA HIS A 256 -23.55 2.14 -32.19
C HIS A 256 -23.38 2.65 -30.74
N LYS A 257 -23.19 1.75 -29.77
CA LYS A 257 -23.01 2.16 -28.37
C LYS A 257 -21.73 2.97 -28.17
N ALA A 258 -20.64 2.59 -28.82
CA ALA A 258 -19.39 3.34 -28.77
C ALA A 258 -19.55 4.75 -29.34
N LYS A 259 -20.28 4.90 -30.45
CA LYS A 259 -20.65 6.21 -31.02
C LYS A 259 -21.41 7.07 -30.00
N ARG A 260 -22.47 6.52 -29.41
CA ARG A 260 -23.30 7.22 -28.41
C ARG A 260 -22.50 7.60 -27.16
N LEU A 261 -21.62 6.73 -26.66
CA LEU A 261 -20.69 7.06 -25.57
C LEU A 261 -19.72 8.18 -25.93
N GLY A 262 -19.33 8.31 -27.20
CA GLY A 262 -18.48 9.38 -27.70
C GLY A 262 -19.15 10.76 -27.73
N GLU A 263 -20.47 10.84 -27.53
CA GLU A 263 -21.26 12.08 -27.51
C GLU A 263 -21.33 12.74 -26.12
N ILE A 264 -20.97 12.01 -25.06
CA ILE A 264 -20.93 12.52 -23.68
C ILE A 264 -19.49 12.84 -23.24
N ALA A 265 -19.34 13.57 -22.13
CA ALA A 265 -18.04 13.87 -21.53
C ALA A 265 -17.41 12.66 -20.81
N LEU A 266 -17.44 11.47 -21.41
CA LEU A 266 -16.99 10.22 -20.81
C LEU A 266 -15.48 10.24 -20.54
N ARG A 267 -15.09 10.06 -19.28
CA ARG A 267 -13.68 9.94 -18.89
C ARG A 267 -13.51 9.24 -17.51
N PRO A 268 -12.88 8.06 -17.45
CA PRO A 268 -12.52 7.17 -18.57
C PRO A 268 -13.70 6.30 -19.04
N ALA A 269 -13.59 5.72 -20.23
CA ALA A 269 -14.37 4.54 -20.60
C ALA A 269 -13.70 3.29 -20.00
N ARG A 270 -14.34 2.66 -19.01
CA ARG A 270 -13.79 1.51 -18.26
C ARG A 270 -14.16 0.18 -18.90
N ILE A 271 -13.44 -0.29 -19.91
CA ILE A 271 -13.74 -1.58 -20.55
C ILE A 271 -13.24 -2.72 -19.66
N ALA A 272 -14.12 -3.63 -19.23
CA ALA A 272 -13.73 -4.74 -18.36
C ALA A 272 -12.85 -5.77 -19.12
N PHE A 273 -11.71 -6.16 -18.52
CA PHE A 273 -10.81 -7.19 -19.06
C PHE A 273 -10.33 -8.15 -17.94
N ASP A 274 -11.31 -8.73 -17.25
CA ASP A 274 -11.08 -9.53 -16.04
C ASP A 274 -10.47 -10.91 -16.32
N HIS A 275 -10.50 -11.41 -17.57
CA HIS A 275 -10.00 -12.73 -17.97
C HIS A 275 -9.36 -12.68 -19.35
N ILE A 276 -8.31 -13.47 -19.58
CA ILE A 276 -7.52 -13.43 -20.81
C ILE A 276 -8.35 -13.90 -22.03
N GLU A 277 -9.30 -14.80 -21.81
CA GLU A 277 -10.18 -15.36 -22.83
C GLU A 277 -11.11 -14.30 -23.45
N ASP A 278 -11.30 -13.16 -22.77
CA ASP A 278 -12.07 -12.03 -23.27
C ASP A 278 -11.24 -11.10 -24.20
N GLU A 279 -9.98 -11.41 -24.53
CA GLU A 279 -9.07 -10.55 -25.32
C GLU A 279 -9.71 -10.04 -26.62
N SER A 280 -10.30 -10.93 -27.42
CA SER A 280 -10.88 -10.56 -28.71
C SER A 280 -12.08 -9.61 -28.59
N TYR A 281 -12.87 -9.74 -27.52
CA TYR A 281 -13.96 -8.81 -27.21
C TYR A 281 -13.39 -7.48 -26.71
N TYR A 282 -12.37 -7.53 -25.86
CA TYR A 282 -11.70 -6.36 -25.32
C TYR A 282 -11.06 -5.48 -26.40
N LYS A 283 -10.21 -6.04 -27.28
CA LYS A 283 -9.57 -5.29 -28.37
C LYS A 283 -10.61 -4.67 -29.31
N ARG A 284 -11.66 -5.41 -29.68
CA ARG A 284 -12.76 -4.86 -30.50
C ARG A 284 -13.48 -3.70 -29.82
N ALA A 285 -13.80 -3.82 -28.52
CA ALA A 285 -14.45 -2.75 -27.78
C ALA A 285 -13.59 -1.48 -27.69
N LEU A 286 -12.28 -1.64 -27.45
CA LEU A 286 -11.33 -0.51 -27.44
C LEU A 286 -11.24 0.17 -28.81
N GLU A 287 -11.15 -0.61 -29.90
CA GLU A 287 -11.09 -0.05 -31.25
C GLU A 287 -12.37 0.72 -31.61
N MET A 288 -13.54 0.16 -31.30
CA MET A 288 -14.82 0.87 -31.49
C MET A 288 -14.87 2.19 -30.71
N CYS A 289 -14.39 2.20 -29.46
CA CYS A 289 -14.33 3.41 -28.65
C CYS A 289 -13.36 4.46 -29.25
N ALA A 290 -12.15 4.04 -29.61
CA ALA A 290 -11.12 4.90 -30.18
C ALA A 290 -11.58 5.53 -31.50
N LYS A 291 -12.14 4.71 -32.40
CA LYS A 291 -12.71 5.13 -33.68
C LYS A 291 -13.83 6.17 -33.52
N ASN A 292 -14.60 6.09 -32.45
CA ASN A 292 -15.67 7.02 -32.13
C ASN A 292 -15.23 8.19 -31.22
N GLY A 293 -13.92 8.46 -31.16
CA GLY A 293 -13.36 9.66 -30.55
C GLY A 293 -13.30 9.62 -29.02
N ILE A 294 -13.39 8.45 -28.40
CA ILE A 294 -13.13 8.25 -26.96
C ILE A 294 -11.62 8.07 -26.79
N LYS A 295 -10.96 9.08 -26.20
CA LYS A 295 -9.49 9.12 -26.06
C LYS A 295 -8.97 8.65 -24.71
N TYR A 296 -9.83 8.54 -23.70
CA TYR A 296 -9.45 8.08 -22.36
C TYR A 296 -10.16 6.78 -22.03
N LEU A 297 -9.41 5.70 -22.13
CA LEU A 297 -9.85 4.33 -21.89
C LEU A 297 -9.11 3.79 -20.66
N SER A 298 -9.74 2.85 -19.99
CA SER A 298 -9.12 2.11 -18.90
C SER A 298 -9.74 0.73 -18.78
N ASN A 299 -9.13 -0.14 -17.99
CA ASN A 299 -9.65 -1.46 -17.75
C ASN A 299 -9.39 -1.92 -16.32
N TYR A 300 -10.39 -2.57 -15.75
CA TYR A 300 -10.21 -3.41 -14.57
C TYR A 300 -9.62 -4.74 -15.02
N ILE A 301 -8.61 -5.21 -14.27
CA ILE A 301 -7.94 -6.50 -14.49
C ILE A 301 -7.98 -7.25 -13.17
N LEU A 302 -8.85 -8.24 -13.07
CA LEU A 302 -8.91 -9.12 -11.90
C LEU A 302 -7.80 -10.18 -11.98
N PHE A 303 -6.94 -10.30 -10.98
CA PHE A 303 -5.96 -11.41 -10.88
C PHE A 303 -6.21 -12.26 -9.64
N ASN A 304 -5.54 -13.40 -9.49
CA ASN A 304 -5.71 -14.31 -8.33
C ASN A 304 -7.10 -14.98 -8.27
N GLY A 305 -7.80 -15.05 -9.41
CA GLY A 305 -9.13 -15.65 -9.53
C GLY A 305 -9.12 -17.16 -9.69
N GLU A 306 -10.20 -17.82 -9.27
CA GLU A 306 -10.47 -19.24 -9.54
C GLU A 306 -11.10 -19.46 -10.91
N ASP A 307 -11.15 -20.72 -11.33
CA ASP A 307 -12.01 -21.10 -12.44
C ASP A 307 -13.46 -20.78 -12.09
N PHE A 308 -14.17 -20.21 -13.05
CA PHE A 308 -15.56 -19.83 -12.83
C PHE A 308 -16.33 -19.79 -14.15
N THR A 309 -17.65 -19.67 -14.01
CA THR A 309 -18.57 -19.47 -15.12
C THR A 309 -19.31 -18.14 -15.00
N GLY A 310 -19.49 -17.46 -16.13
CA GLY A 310 -20.14 -16.15 -16.18
C GLY A 310 -20.21 -15.63 -17.60
N LYS A 311 -21.15 -14.71 -17.86
CA LYS A 311 -21.36 -14.14 -19.22
C LYS A 311 -21.57 -15.23 -20.31
N GLY A 312 -22.11 -16.39 -19.94
CA GLY A 312 -22.27 -17.52 -20.85
C GLY A 312 -20.96 -18.21 -21.28
N SER A 313 -19.87 -18.02 -20.56
CA SER A 313 -18.55 -18.63 -20.83
C SER A 313 -17.97 -19.27 -19.57
N LYS A 314 -17.00 -20.18 -19.78
CA LYS A 314 -16.15 -20.75 -18.73
C LYS A 314 -14.78 -20.07 -18.82
N TYR A 315 -14.21 -19.72 -17.68
CA TYR A 315 -12.88 -19.13 -17.58
C TYR A 315 -12.00 -19.98 -16.67
N HIS A 316 -10.71 -20.07 -16.98
CA HIS A 316 -9.76 -20.80 -16.15
C HIS A 316 -9.29 -19.97 -14.95
N ALA A 317 -8.72 -20.66 -13.95
CA ALA A 317 -8.13 -20.01 -12.78
C ALA A 317 -6.93 -19.16 -13.20
N ASP A 318 -6.94 -17.88 -12.83
CA ASP A 318 -5.99 -16.89 -13.31
C ASP A 318 -4.55 -17.24 -12.94
N THR A 319 -3.63 -17.13 -13.90
CA THR A 319 -2.19 -17.32 -13.71
C THR A 319 -1.44 -15.99 -13.63
N PRO A 320 -0.22 -15.95 -13.05
CA PRO A 320 0.66 -14.78 -13.17
C PRO A 320 0.85 -14.33 -14.63
N GLU A 321 1.01 -15.28 -15.54
CA GLU A 321 1.18 -15.06 -16.96
C GLU A 321 -0.05 -14.35 -17.57
N ASP A 322 -1.26 -14.72 -17.17
CA ASP A 322 -2.50 -14.07 -17.61
C ASP A 322 -2.58 -12.61 -17.16
N LEU A 323 -2.17 -12.28 -15.93
CA LEU A 323 -2.10 -10.90 -15.46
C LEU A 323 -1.13 -10.09 -16.35
N TYR A 324 0.08 -10.62 -16.58
CA TYR A 324 1.07 -9.96 -17.42
C TYR A 324 0.55 -9.72 -18.84
N ASN A 325 0.02 -10.77 -19.46
CA ASN A 325 -0.47 -10.72 -20.84
C ASN A 325 -1.60 -9.71 -20.99
N ARG A 326 -2.56 -9.64 -20.06
CA ARG A 326 -3.64 -8.63 -20.13
C ARG A 326 -3.14 -7.20 -20.05
N MET A 327 -2.14 -6.94 -19.21
CA MET A 327 -1.50 -5.62 -19.15
C MET A 327 -0.72 -5.30 -20.43
N LYS A 328 0.06 -6.26 -20.93
CA LYS A 328 0.84 -6.12 -22.17
C LYS A 328 -0.06 -5.90 -23.38
N ILE A 329 -1.12 -6.67 -23.54
CA ILE A 329 -2.13 -6.52 -24.60
C ILE A 329 -2.73 -5.10 -24.57
N SER A 330 -3.12 -4.61 -23.39
CA SER A 330 -3.69 -3.27 -23.26
C SER A 330 -2.72 -2.17 -23.67
N MET A 331 -1.43 -2.34 -23.36
CA MET A 331 -0.36 -1.41 -23.73
C MET A 331 -0.04 -1.46 -25.22
N ASP A 332 0.26 -2.64 -25.77
CA ASP A 332 0.61 -2.82 -27.18
C ASP A 332 -0.54 -2.35 -28.09
N PHE A 333 -1.77 -2.69 -27.72
CA PHE A 333 -2.94 -2.25 -28.49
C PHE A 333 -3.21 -0.74 -28.37
N CYS A 334 -2.79 -0.09 -27.28
CA CYS A 334 -2.83 1.37 -27.18
C CYS A 334 -1.93 2.02 -28.24
N ASP A 335 -0.75 1.44 -28.50
CA ASP A 335 0.17 1.94 -29.53
C ASP A 335 -0.44 1.75 -30.92
N GLU A 336 -0.98 0.56 -31.23
CA GLU A 336 -1.70 0.30 -32.49
C GLU A 336 -2.86 1.28 -32.71
N LEU A 337 -3.65 1.58 -31.67
CA LEU A 337 -4.76 2.52 -31.76
C LEU A 337 -4.29 3.96 -31.97
N ASN A 338 -3.16 4.35 -31.38
CA ASN A 338 -2.56 5.67 -31.61
C ASN A 338 -2.05 5.83 -33.05
N GLU A 339 -1.50 4.78 -33.65
CA GLU A 339 -1.11 4.79 -35.06
C GLU A 339 -2.32 4.97 -35.99
N LYS A 340 -3.43 4.26 -35.71
CA LYS A 340 -4.65 4.31 -36.52
C LYS A 340 -5.49 5.57 -36.32
N TYR A 341 -5.65 5.99 -35.06
CA TYR A 341 -6.68 6.98 -34.65
C TYR A 341 -6.12 8.10 -33.76
N GLY A 342 -4.79 8.22 -33.60
CA GLY A 342 -4.17 9.21 -32.70
C GLY A 342 -3.91 10.59 -33.33
N ALA A 343 -4.18 10.76 -34.62
CA ALA A 343 -3.82 11.98 -35.38
C ALA A 343 -4.46 13.27 -34.82
N ASP A 344 -5.68 13.20 -34.29
CA ASP A 344 -6.43 14.31 -33.70
C ASP A 344 -6.33 14.37 -32.15
N GLY A 345 -5.49 13.52 -31.56
CA GLY A 345 -5.27 13.46 -30.13
C GLY A 345 -4.89 12.07 -29.65
N ARG A 346 -3.90 12.02 -28.75
CA ARG A 346 -3.37 10.79 -28.18
C ARG A 346 -4.45 10.02 -27.41
N ILE A 347 -4.54 8.72 -27.70
CA ILE A 347 -5.35 7.77 -26.95
C ILE A 347 -4.54 7.28 -25.75
N HIS A 348 -5.20 7.25 -24.60
CA HIS A 348 -4.65 6.77 -23.34
C HIS A 348 -5.41 5.53 -22.88
N ILE A 349 -4.70 4.45 -22.60
CA ILE A 349 -5.22 3.24 -21.94
C ILE A 349 -4.40 3.03 -20.66
N PHE A 350 -5.09 2.80 -19.54
CA PHE A 350 -4.45 2.44 -18.29
C PHE A 350 -5.21 1.31 -17.59
N SER A 351 -4.44 0.39 -17.00
CA SER A 351 -4.97 -0.80 -16.35
C SER A 351 -5.01 -0.64 -14.83
N PHE A 352 -6.03 -1.21 -14.20
CA PHE A 352 -6.15 -1.35 -12.74
C PHE A 352 -6.17 -2.83 -12.34
N PRO A 353 -5.01 -3.42 -12.03
CA PRO A 353 -4.94 -4.75 -11.45
C PRO A 353 -5.59 -4.77 -10.06
N MET A 354 -6.52 -5.68 -9.86
CA MET A 354 -7.24 -5.89 -8.61
C MET A 354 -7.12 -7.35 -8.20
N LYS A 355 -6.68 -7.60 -6.97
CA LYS A 355 -6.63 -8.95 -6.42
C LYS A 355 -8.05 -9.44 -6.19
N TYR A 356 -8.40 -10.59 -6.75
CA TYR A 356 -9.63 -11.30 -6.42
C TYR A 356 -9.61 -11.77 -4.97
N ILE A 357 -10.71 -11.49 -4.28
CA ILE A 357 -11.02 -11.98 -2.95
C ILE A 357 -12.45 -12.53 -3.00
N PRO A 358 -12.69 -13.79 -2.58
CA PRO A 358 -14.02 -14.37 -2.51
C PRO A 358 -14.98 -13.53 -1.65
N LEU A 359 -16.27 -13.55 -2.02
CA LEU A 359 -17.31 -12.76 -1.37
C LEU A 359 -17.59 -13.11 0.10
N LYS A 360 -17.02 -14.19 0.62
CA LYS A 360 -17.22 -14.65 2.00
C LYS A 360 -15.97 -14.51 2.87
N ASP A 361 -14.84 -14.12 2.28
CA ASP A 361 -13.59 -14.01 3.02
C ASP A 361 -13.60 -12.74 3.87
N LEU A 362 -13.14 -12.89 5.11
CA LEU A 362 -13.12 -11.84 6.13
C LEU A 362 -11.80 -11.07 6.19
N ASP A 363 -10.82 -11.48 5.39
CA ASP A 363 -9.54 -10.79 5.23
C ASP A 363 -9.04 -10.88 3.77
N ARG A 364 -7.86 -10.31 3.53
CA ARG A 364 -7.23 -10.24 2.19
C ARG A 364 -6.23 -11.37 1.94
N THR A 365 -6.21 -12.42 2.76
CA THR A 365 -5.19 -13.48 2.73
C THR A 365 -5.42 -14.51 1.63
N TYR A 366 -6.60 -14.56 1.03
CA TYR A 366 -6.94 -15.48 -0.07
C TYR A 366 -5.84 -15.62 -1.13
N ILE A 367 -5.51 -16.85 -1.49
CA ILE A 367 -4.54 -17.18 -2.53
C ILE A 367 -5.26 -18.09 -3.52
N GLY A 368 -5.31 -17.69 -4.78
CA GLY A 368 -5.96 -18.45 -5.84
C GLY A 368 -5.12 -19.64 -6.30
N THR A 369 -5.74 -20.61 -6.97
CA THR A 369 -5.13 -21.91 -7.36
C THR A 369 -3.74 -21.81 -8.00
N ASN A 370 -3.49 -20.85 -8.89
CA ASN A 370 -2.21 -20.71 -9.61
C ASN A 370 -1.28 -19.63 -9.01
N TRP A 371 -1.61 -19.11 -7.82
CA TRP A 371 -0.87 -18.05 -7.16
C TRP A 371 -0.23 -18.54 -5.85
N ASN A 372 0.71 -17.75 -5.33
CA ASN A 372 1.32 -17.98 -4.03
C ASN A 372 1.53 -16.64 -3.30
N GLY A 373 1.73 -16.69 -1.99
CA GLY A 373 1.89 -15.50 -1.14
C GLY A 373 3.04 -14.59 -1.58
N LYS A 374 4.17 -15.18 -2.02
CA LYS A 374 5.34 -14.44 -2.52
C LYS A 374 4.98 -13.62 -3.76
N TYR A 375 4.33 -14.22 -4.74
CA TYR A 375 3.95 -13.57 -5.98
C TYR A 375 2.93 -12.46 -5.74
N LEU A 376 1.91 -12.73 -4.92
CA LEU A 376 0.91 -11.72 -4.56
C LEU A 376 1.55 -10.53 -3.83
N ARG A 377 2.54 -10.78 -2.97
CA ARG A 377 3.30 -9.73 -2.29
C ARG A 377 4.15 -8.92 -3.26
N ALA A 378 4.77 -9.57 -4.25
CA ALA A 378 5.53 -8.90 -5.29
C ALA A 378 4.64 -8.00 -6.17
N VAL A 379 3.46 -8.47 -6.61
CA VAL A 379 2.48 -7.63 -7.35
C VAL A 379 2.09 -6.41 -6.53
N GLN A 380 1.80 -6.58 -5.22
CA GLN A 380 1.51 -5.44 -4.34
C GLN A 380 2.65 -4.41 -4.33
N ARG A 381 3.90 -4.88 -4.29
CA ARG A 381 5.09 -4.02 -4.27
C ARG A 381 5.29 -3.27 -5.59
N MET A 382 5.04 -3.92 -6.74
CA MET A 382 5.07 -3.31 -8.08
C MET A 382 4.01 -2.22 -8.25
N LEU A 383 2.82 -2.39 -7.66
CA LEU A 383 1.73 -1.41 -7.83
C LEU A 383 1.84 -0.13 -6.96
N ILE A 384 2.82 -0.04 -6.05
CA ILE A 384 2.99 1.12 -5.15
C ILE A 384 3.32 2.42 -5.92
N PRO A 385 4.33 2.47 -6.82
CA PRO A 385 4.76 3.71 -7.47
C PRO A 385 3.66 4.39 -8.29
N THR A 386 2.68 3.63 -8.75
CA THR A 386 1.58 4.10 -9.60
C THR A 386 0.26 4.26 -8.86
N GLN A 387 0.27 4.13 -7.53
CA GLN A 387 -0.93 4.18 -6.68
C GLN A 387 -2.01 3.18 -7.14
N GLY A 388 -1.59 1.98 -7.56
CA GLY A 388 -2.47 0.89 -8.00
C GLY A 388 -2.73 0.81 -9.51
N LYS A 389 -2.10 1.64 -10.35
CA LYS A 389 -2.24 1.52 -11.82
C LYS A 389 -1.18 0.55 -12.38
N GLY A 390 -1.59 -0.49 -13.09
CA GLY A 390 -0.67 -1.47 -13.68
C GLY A 390 0.06 -0.96 -14.93
N VAL A 391 -0.53 -0.02 -15.68
CA VAL A 391 0.08 0.51 -16.91
C VAL A 391 -0.12 2.03 -16.97
N SER A 392 0.98 2.75 -17.22
CA SER A 392 0.95 4.21 -17.44
C SER A 392 1.80 4.64 -18.66
N SER A 393 2.89 3.94 -18.93
CA SER A 393 3.70 4.02 -20.16
C SER A 393 4.41 2.70 -20.41
N ARG A 394 4.90 2.48 -21.65
CA ARG A 394 5.73 1.32 -21.99
C ARG A 394 7.01 1.22 -21.19
N SER A 395 7.73 2.34 -21.07
CA SER A 395 8.97 2.39 -20.28
C SER A 395 8.75 2.05 -18.81
N PHE A 396 7.62 2.47 -18.23
CA PHE A 396 7.26 2.11 -16.86
C PHE A 396 6.90 0.62 -16.76
N PHE A 397 6.04 0.13 -17.66
CA PHE A 397 5.60 -1.26 -17.68
C PHE A 397 6.78 -2.23 -17.77
N GLU A 398 7.67 -2.02 -18.74
CA GLU A 398 8.83 -2.90 -18.95
C GLU A 398 9.83 -2.84 -17.79
N ALA A 399 9.99 -1.68 -17.14
CA ALA A 399 10.88 -1.54 -15.99
C ALA A 399 10.33 -2.23 -14.72
N ASP A 400 9.02 -2.16 -14.51
CA ASP A 400 8.39 -2.64 -13.28
C ASP A 400 7.99 -4.13 -13.38
N PHE A 401 7.33 -4.51 -14.48
CA PHE A 401 6.80 -5.85 -14.72
C PHE A 401 7.76 -6.72 -15.56
N GLY A 402 8.60 -6.14 -16.42
CA GLY A 402 9.47 -6.88 -17.33
C GLY A 402 9.01 -6.81 -18.79
N LYS A 403 9.87 -7.26 -19.71
CA LYS A 403 9.62 -7.25 -21.16
C LYS A 403 8.97 -8.54 -21.67
N THR A 404 9.14 -9.63 -20.94
CA THR A 404 8.55 -10.93 -21.25
C THR A 404 7.84 -11.51 -20.04
N VAL A 405 7.02 -12.53 -20.29
CA VAL A 405 6.32 -13.28 -19.24
C VAL A 405 7.33 -13.92 -18.28
N GLU A 406 8.44 -14.44 -18.81
CA GLU A 406 9.51 -15.07 -18.03
C GLU A 406 10.20 -14.05 -17.11
N GLU A 407 10.49 -12.84 -17.61
CA GLU A 407 11.02 -11.75 -16.79
C GLU A 407 10.02 -11.35 -15.70
N PHE A 408 8.71 -11.35 -16.00
CA PHE A 408 7.69 -11.06 -15.01
C PHE A 408 7.66 -12.09 -13.89
N VAL A 409 7.62 -13.38 -14.23
CA VAL A 409 7.64 -14.47 -13.23
C VAL A 409 8.95 -14.47 -12.43
N GLU A 410 10.10 -14.19 -13.06
CA GLU A 410 11.36 -13.94 -12.36
C GLU A 410 11.24 -12.78 -11.38
N ASN A 411 10.70 -11.64 -11.82
CA ASN A 411 10.50 -10.49 -10.95
C ASN A 411 9.56 -10.84 -9.78
N LEU A 412 8.53 -11.66 -9.96
CA LEU A 412 7.67 -12.09 -8.85
C LEU A 412 8.39 -12.92 -7.78
N ALA A 413 9.42 -13.69 -8.17
CA ALA A 413 10.25 -14.45 -7.25
C ALA A 413 11.31 -13.58 -6.53
N MET A 414 11.61 -12.38 -7.05
CA MET A 414 12.62 -11.48 -6.50
C MET A 414 12.20 -10.92 -5.13
N PRO A 415 13.13 -10.81 -4.16
CA PRO A 415 12.89 -10.16 -2.87
C PRO A 415 12.26 -8.77 -2.99
N GLU A 416 11.30 -8.45 -2.14
CA GLU A 416 10.51 -7.19 -2.18
C GLU A 416 11.35 -5.92 -2.01
N ASP A 417 12.49 -6.02 -1.33
CA ASP A 417 13.46 -4.94 -1.19
C ASP A 417 14.13 -4.66 -2.54
N LEU A 418 14.57 -5.70 -3.27
CA LEU A 418 15.19 -5.62 -4.59
C LEU A 418 14.19 -5.26 -5.70
N LEU A 419 13.08 -6.00 -5.83
CA LEU A 419 11.78 -5.35 -5.65
C LEU A 419 11.59 -3.94 -6.22
N GLY A 420 11.40 -3.02 -5.28
CA GLY A 420 11.18 -1.60 -5.55
C GLY A 420 12.44 -0.81 -5.90
N LEU A 421 13.58 -1.47 -6.14
CA LEU A 421 14.87 -0.81 -6.44
C LEU A 421 15.31 -0.98 -7.90
N ARG A 422 14.55 -1.70 -8.73
CA ARG A 422 14.84 -1.92 -10.17
C ARG A 422 14.65 -0.70 -11.08
N GLY A 423 14.05 0.37 -10.57
CA GLY A 423 13.79 1.58 -11.36
C GLY A 423 15.09 2.24 -11.85
N HIS A 424 15.01 2.93 -12.98
CA HIS A 424 16.11 3.73 -13.53
C HIS A 424 16.45 4.92 -12.62
N PHE A 425 17.70 5.39 -12.67
CA PHE A 425 18.11 6.57 -11.90
C PHE A 425 17.41 7.82 -12.42
N VAL A 426 16.68 8.50 -11.53
CA VAL A 426 16.00 9.77 -11.84
C VAL A 426 16.72 10.90 -11.12
N GLU A 427 17.13 11.91 -11.88
CA GLU A 427 17.72 13.16 -11.37
C GLU A 427 16.64 13.96 -10.62
N LYS A 428 16.99 14.55 -9.47
CA LYS A 428 16.09 15.45 -8.75
C LYS A 428 16.32 16.89 -9.17
N LYS A 429 15.25 17.67 -9.21
CA LYS A 429 15.37 19.12 -9.38
C LYS A 429 16.03 19.70 -8.11
N ASP A 430 17.00 20.60 -8.30
CA ASP A 430 17.67 21.35 -7.23
C ASP A 430 18.54 20.51 -6.27
N GLU A 431 18.93 19.27 -6.63
CA GLU A 431 19.88 18.49 -5.82
C GLU A 431 21.33 18.92 -6.04
N SER A 432 22.13 18.96 -4.96
CA SER A 432 23.56 19.24 -5.07
C SER A 432 24.30 18.10 -5.76
N LYS A 433 25.46 18.41 -6.39
CA LYS A 433 26.32 17.39 -7.00
C LYS A 433 26.70 16.28 -6.02
N THR A 434 26.95 16.64 -4.77
CA THR A 434 27.32 15.71 -3.71
C THR A 434 26.17 14.75 -3.39
N GLU A 435 24.95 15.26 -3.19
CA GLU A 435 23.76 14.43 -2.92
C GLU A 435 23.44 13.53 -4.11
N ARG A 436 23.50 14.08 -5.32
CA ARG A 436 23.28 13.34 -6.57
C ARG A 436 24.26 12.16 -6.70
N ASN A 437 25.55 12.41 -6.47
CA ASN A 437 26.57 11.37 -6.53
C ASN A 437 26.36 10.28 -5.46
N ALA A 438 26.01 10.67 -4.23
CA ALA A 438 25.70 9.72 -3.16
C ALA A 438 24.47 8.85 -3.49
N ARG A 439 23.40 9.44 -4.07
CA ARG A 439 22.24 8.67 -4.54
C ARG A 439 22.59 7.76 -5.71
N TYR A 440 23.40 8.23 -6.64
CA TYR A 440 23.82 7.45 -7.80
C TYR A 440 24.67 6.24 -7.38
N GLU A 441 25.63 6.42 -6.48
CA GLU A 441 26.40 5.33 -5.89
C GLU A 441 25.49 4.30 -5.21
N ARG A 442 24.52 4.76 -4.42
CA ARG A 442 23.52 3.91 -3.78
C ARG A 442 22.69 3.12 -4.81
N TRP A 443 22.29 3.77 -5.89
CA TRP A 443 21.56 3.15 -6.99
C TRP A 443 22.41 2.09 -7.70
N THR A 444 23.69 2.37 -7.96
CA THR A 444 24.63 1.42 -8.55
C THR A 444 24.83 0.18 -7.67
N ILE A 445 24.99 0.35 -6.36
CA ILE A 445 25.11 -0.78 -5.42
C ILE A 445 23.83 -1.64 -5.44
N ASN A 446 22.65 -1.01 -5.44
CA ASN A 446 21.38 -1.73 -5.53
C ASN A 446 21.28 -2.53 -6.84
N HIS A 447 21.68 -1.96 -7.97
CA HIS A 447 21.64 -2.64 -9.26
C HIS A 447 22.62 -3.82 -9.31
N LYS A 448 23.82 -3.70 -8.74
CA LYS A 448 24.73 -4.85 -8.59
C LYS A 448 24.09 -6.01 -7.83
N ARG A 449 23.35 -5.73 -6.74
CA ARG A 449 22.63 -6.76 -5.98
C ARG A 449 21.50 -7.41 -6.80
N ILE A 450 20.77 -6.61 -7.58
CA ILE A 450 19.70 -7.09 -8.47
C ILE A 450 20.30 -7.99 -9.55
N ASP A 451 21.36 -7.53 -10.23
CA ASP A 451 22.01 -8.27 -11.31
C ASP A 451 22.58 -9.60 -10.83
N GLU A 452 23.20 -9.61 -9.64
CA GLU A 452 23.70 -10.83 -9.04
C GLU A 452 22.58 -11.81 -8.66
N TRP A 453 21.48 -11.31 -8.08
CA TRP A 453 20.31 -12.14 -7.80
C TRP A 453 19.74 -12.75 -9.08
N ARG A 454 19.63 -11.96 -10.16
CA ARG A 454 19.15 -12.44 -11.47
C ARG A 454 20.07 -13.50 -12.04
N ARG A 455 21.39 -13.27 -12.03
CA ARG A 455 22.38 -14.24 -12.49
C ARG A 455 22.24 -15.58 -11.76
N LEU A 456 22.08 -15.55 -10.44
CA LEU A 456 21.87 -16.76 -9.63
C LEU A 456 20.54 -17.45 -9.98
N TYR A 457 19.44 -16.70 -10.07
CA TYR A 457 18.12 -17.25 -10.38
C TYR A 457 18.06 -17.87 -11.78
N GLN A 458 18.67 -17.22 -12.76
CA GLN A 458 18.75 -17.70 -14.15
C GLN A 458 19.69 -18.90 -14.30
N SER A 459 20.65 -19.07 -13.39
CA SER A 459 21.53 -20.25 -13.36
C SER A 459 20.84 -21.53 -12.86
N LEU A 460 19.68 -21.40 -12.20
CA LEU A 460 18.89 -22.57 -11.81
C LEU A 460 18.31 -23.26 -13.04
N SER A 461 18.36 -24.59 -13.05
CA SER A 461 17.56 -25.40 -13.97
C SER A 461 16.06 -25.16 -13.76
N GLU A 462 15.24 -25.54 -14.72
CA GLU A 462 13.78 -25.39 -14.63
C GLU A 462 13.20 -26.10 -13.38
N THR A 463 13.71 -27.29 -13.08
CA THR A 463 13.32 -28.07 -11.89
C THR A 463 13.70 -27.34 -10.61
N GLU A 464 14.95 -26.90 -10.49
CA GLU A 464 15.41 -26.16 -9.29
C GLU A 464 14.66 -24.85 -9.09
N ARG A 465 14.28 -24.17 -10.18
CA ARG A 465 13.49 -22.93 -10.13
C ARG A 465 12.09 -23.19 -9.59
N LYS A 466 11.40 -24.22 -10.10
CA LYS A 466 10.07 -24.64 -9.61
C LYS A 466 10.13 -25.02 -8.12
N GLU A 467 11.16 -25.76 -7.72
CA GLU A 467 11.39 -26.09 -6.31
C GLU A 467 11.65 -24.85 -5.45
N PHE A 468 12.49 -23.93 -5.92
CA PHE A 468 12.79 -22.68 -5.21
C PHE A 468 11.54 -21.82 -5.01
N ILE A 469 10.72 -21.65 -6.05
CA ILE A 469 9.44 -20.93 -5.98
C ILE A 469 8.52 -21.58 -4.94
N SER A 470 8.46 -22.92 -4.91
CA SER A 470 7.67 -23.65 -3.90
C SER A 470 8.15 -23.37 -2.47
N ILE A 471 9.47 -23.36 -2.25
CA ILE A 471 10.09 -23.08 -0.94
C ILE A 471 9.72 -21.68 -0.43
N ILE A 472 9.76 -20.66 -1.30
CA ILE A 472 9.47 -19.27 -0.92
C ILE A 472 7.97 -18.91 -1.02
N GLY A 473 7.14 -19.79 -1.59
CA GLY A 473 5.80 -19.46 -2.05
C GLY A 473 4.87 -18.91 -0.96
N ASN A 474 5.02 -19.36 0.28
CA ASN A 474 4.22 -18.87 1.41
C ASN A 474 4.69 -17.51 1.96
N ASN A 475 5.70 -16.90 1.33
CA ASN A 475 6.31 -15.64 1.75
C ASN A 475 6.84 -15.67 3.21
N ASP A 476 7.34 -16.83 3.64
CA ASP A 476 7.95 -17.06 4.95
C ASP A 476 9.44 -17.39 4.78
N PHE A 477 10.30 -16.47 5.23
CA PHE A 477 11.76 -16.58 5.12
C PHE A 477 12.43 -17.03 6.43
N SER A 478 11.77 -17.94 7.15
CA SER A 478 12.30 -18.57 8.36
C SER A 478 13.35 -19.64 8.04
N ILE A 479 14.19 -19.95 9.04
CA ILE A 479 15.18 -21.04 8.93
C ILE A 479 14.53 -22.40 8.67
N LYS A 480 13.28 -22.59 9.10
CA LYS A 480 12.51 -23.80 8.79
C LYS A 480 12.40 -23.99 7.27
N ASN A 481 12.05 -22.95 6.52
CA ASN A 481 11.92 -23.04 5.06
C ASN A 481 13.28 -23.01 4.36
N TYR A 482 14.26 -22.28 4.90
CA TYR A 482 15.64 -22.31 4.40
C TYR A 482 16.21 -23.73 4.29
N ARG A 483 15.93 -24.59 5.28
CA ARG A 483 16.39 -26.00 5.30
C ARG A 483 15.81 -26.84 4.17
N ASN A 484 14.75 -26.39 3.49
CA ASN A 484 14.18 -27.08 2.34
C ASN A 484 14.95 -26.80 1.04
N CYS A 485 15.87 -25.82 1.02
CA CYS A 485 16.75 -25.57 -0.12
C CYS A 485 17.71 -26.74 -0.34
N LYS A 486 17.70 -27.28 -1.57
CA LYS A 486 18.46 -28.47 -1.95
C LYS A 486 19.85 -28.14 -2.49
N THR A 487 20.01 -26.96 -3.11
CA THR A 487 21.28 -26.53 -3.70
C THR A 487 21.80 -25.25 -3.06
N ASP A 488 23.11 -25.02 -3.18
CA ASP A 488 23.76 -23.84 -2.62
C ASP A 488 23.27 -22.55 -3.29
N THR A 489 23.00 -22.58 -4.60
CA THR A 489 22.37 -21.46 -5.31
C THR A 489 20.99 -21.12 -4.74
N GLN A 490 20.15 -22.13 -4.44
CA GLN A 490 18.85 -21.91 -3.79
C GLN A 490 19.01 -21.31 -2.38
N ARG A 491 19.99 -21.78 -1.60
CA ARG A 491 20.27 -21.25 -0.27
C ARG A 491 20.68 -19.78 -0.33
N ILE A 492 21.57 -19.43 -1.27
CA ILE A 492 22.01 -18.05 -1.49
C ILE A 492 20.80 -17.18 -1.88
N LEU A 493 20.00 -17.61 -2.86
CA LEU A 493 18.79 -16.90 -3.30
C LEU A 493 17.77 -16.73 -2.17
N PHE A 494 17.61 -17.72 -1.29
CA PHE A 494 16.72 -17.63 -0.14
C PHE A 494 17.15 -16.53 0.82
N VAL A 495 18.46 -16.45 1.11
CA VAL A 495 19.03 -15.46 2.04
C VAL A 495 18.82 -14.02 1.58
N TYR A 496 18.72 -13.78 0.26
CA TYR A 496 18.34 -12.46 -0.27
C TYR A 496 16.94 -11.99 0.17
N ASN A 497 16.05 -12.90 0.56
CA ASN A 497 14.73 -12.56 1.11
C ASN A 497 14.74 -12.31 2.63
N MET A 498 15.84 -12.62 3.32
CA MET A 498 15.98 -12.43 4.76
C MET A 498 16.45 -11.01 5.08
N SER A 499 15.95 -10.44 6.19
CA SER A 499 16.51 -9.20 6.71
C SER A 499 17.93 -9.42 7.25
N TYR A 500 18.80 -8.40 7.18
CA TYR A 500 20.15 -8.48 7.75
C TYR A 500 20.16 -8.90 9.22
N LEU A 501 19.17 -8.47 10.02
CA LEU A 501 19.00 -8.93 11.38
C LEU A 501 18.75 -10.44 11.47
N SER A 502 17.90 -10.97 10.59
CA SER A 502 17.60 -12.41 10.53
C SER A 502 18.82 -13.21 10.10
N ILE A 503 19.60 -12.68 9.13
CA ILE A 503 20.86 -13.30 8.68
C ILE A 503 21.84 -13.38 9.85
N LEU A 504 22.10 -12.27 10.54
CA LEU A 504 23.02 -12.23 11.68
C LEU A 504 22.61 -13.20 12.80
N LYS A 505 21.31 -13.19 13.18
CA LYS A 505 20.77 -14.07 14.22
C LYS A 505 20.93 -15.56 13.90
N ASN A 506 20.99 -15.92 12.63
CA ASN A 506 20.96 -17.31 12.19
C ASN A 506 22.19 -17.73 11.39
N ILE A 507 23.26 -16.93 11.36
CA ILE A 507 24.42 -17.19 10.50
C ILE A 507 25.03 -18.60 10.72
N ASP A 508 25.06 -19.08 11.97
CA ASP A 508 25.53 -20.42 12.33
C ASP A 508 24.68 -21.54 11.68
N GLN A 509 23.39 -21.28 11.49
CA GLN A 509 22.46 -22.22 10.85
C GLN A 509 22.41 -22.07 9.33
N LEU A 510 22.83 -20.92 8.79
CA LEU A 510 22.93 -20.69 7.36
C LEU A 510 24.12 -21.45 6.75
N GLY A 511 25.16 -21.70 7.53
CA GLY A 511 26.28 -22.56 7.17
C GLY A 511 27.37 -21.86 6.36
N GLU A 512 28.46 -22.59 6.12
CA GLU A 512 29.70 -22.06 5.51
C GLU A 512 29.49 -21.48 4.11
N VAL A 513 28.62 -22.09 3.30
CA VAL A 513 28.28 -21.64 1.94
C VAL A 513 27.80 -20.18 1.93
N ILE A 514 26.94 -19.80 2.87
CA ILE A 514 26.43 -18.42 2.95
C ILE A 514 27.52 -17.49 3.47
N LEU A 515 28.33 -17.93 4.43
CA LEU A 515 29.44 -17.14 4.92
C LEU A 515 30.44 -16.83 3.80
N GLU A 516 30.88 -17.86 3.07
CA GLU A 516 31.80 -17.74 1.92
C GLU A 516 31.20 -16.85 0.83
N TYR A 517 29.90 -17.01 0.54
CA TYR A 517 29.23 -16.17 -0.45
C TYR A 517 29.31 -14.69 -0.09
N PHE A 518 28.99 -14.34 1.16
CA PHE A 518 29.05 -12.96 1.64
C PHE A 518 30.50 -12.44 1.61
N THR A 519 31.46 -13.20 2.14
CA THR A 519 32.81 -12.69 2.35
C THR A 519 33.68 -12.68 1.10
N SER A 520 33.45 -13.61 0.17
CA SER A 520 34.41 -13.93 -0.89
C SER A 520 33.78 -13.81 -2.28
N ASN A 521 32.53 -14.26 -2.47
CA ASN A 521 31.97 -14.41 -3.81
C ASN A 521 31.21 -13.17 -4.28
N PHE A 522 30.61 -12.42 -3.35
CA PHE A 522 29.92 -11.17 -3.67
C PHE A 522 30.11 -10.12 -2.58
N ALA A 523 31.28 -9.45 -2.62
CA ALA A 523 31.72 -8.46 -1.64
C ALA A 523 30.70 -7.34 -1.35
N VAL A 524 29.84 -7.01 -2.33
CA VAL A 524 28.77 -6.02 -2.15
C VAL A 524 27.80 -6.41 -1.04
N SER A 525 27.44 -7.70 -0.92
CA SER A 525 26.52 -8.15 0.14
C SER A 525 27.12 -8.02 1.54
N HIS A 526 28.43 -8.27 1.68
CA HIS A 526 29.15 -8.05 2.94
C HIS A 526 29.26 -6.57 3.30
N GLU A 527 29.63 -5.72 2.33
CA GLU A 527 29.67 -4.27 2.52
C GLU A 527 28.33 -3.70 2.98
N GLU A 528 27.23 -4.24 2.48
CA GLU A 528 25.88 -3.82 2.86
C GLU A 528 25.45 -4.34 4.23
N LEU A 529 25.87 -5.55 4.61
CA LEU A 529 25.69 -6.06 5.97
C LEU A 529 26.45 -5.18 6.99
N LEU A 530 27.70 -4.83 6.70
CA LEU A 530 28.48 -3.92 7.54
C LEU A 530 27.84 -2.53 7.60
N ARG A 531 27.37 -2.01 6.46
CA ARG A 531 26.65 -0.73 6.40
C ARG A 531 25.40 -0.76 7.27
N TYR A 532 24.60 -1.83 7.20
CA TYR A 532 23.42 -2.00 8.05
C TYR A 532 23.76 -1.86 9.54
N LEU A 533 24.85 -2.50 9.99
CA LEU A 533 25.28 -2.46 11.39
C LEU A 533 25.70 -1.07 11.85
N VAL A 534 26.45 -0.33 11.04
CA VAL A 534 26.98 0.99 11.43
C VAL A 534 25.96 2.13 11.22
N VAL A 535 24.95 1.92 10.39
CA VAL A 535 23.87 2.90 10.18
C VAL A 535 22.68 2.66 11.13
N ALA A 536 22.50 1.44 11.62
CA ALA A 536 21.46 1.14 12.61
C ALA A 536 21.71 1.92 13.91
N GLY A 537 20.70 2.68 14.36
CA GLY A 537 20.76 3.40 15.64
C GLY A 537 20.81 2.46 16.85
N SER A 538 20.28 1.23 16.72
CA SER A 538 20.37 0.21 17.76
C SER A 538 20.55 -1.19 17.17
N VAL A 539 21.58 -1.88 17.62
CA VAL A 539 21.95 -3.25 17.26
C VAL A 539 21.80 -4.14 18.49
N GLN A 540 21.02 -5.20 18.34
CA GLN A 540 20.84 -6.21 19.40
C GLN A 540 22.10 -7.08 19.51
N TYR A 541 22.86 -6.96 20.59
CA TYR A 541 24.12 -7.69 20.78
C TYR A 541 24.00 -9.21 20.61
N SER A 542 22.88 -9.81 21.01
CA SER A 542 22.69 -11.27 20.88
C SER A 542 22.60 -11.74 19.42
N ALA A 543 22.26 -10.85 18.48
CA ALA A 543 22.28 -11.16 17.05
C ALA A 543 23.71 -11.30 16.50
N LEU A 544 24.72 -10.78 17.20
CA LEU A 544 26.11 -10.80 16.74
C LEU A 544 26.86 -12.07 17.18
N LYS A 545 26.24 -12.94 17.98
CA LYS A 545 26.91 -14.11 18.56
C LYS A 545 27.57 -14.98 17.47
N GLY A 546 26.78 -15.44 16.50
CA GLY A 546 27.27 -16.38 15.50
C GLY A 546 28.38 -15.79 14.63
N ILE A 547 28.22 -14.55 14.16
CA ILE A 547 29.23 -13.92 13.30
C ILE A 547 30.54 -13.66 14.06
N ILE A 548 30.46 -13.34 15.37
CA ILE A 548 31.65 -13.20 16.22
C ILE A 548 32.32 -14.55 16.48
N ASP A 549 31.55 -15.60 16.74
CA ASP A 549 32.09 -16.94 16.94
C ASP A 549 32.79 -17.46 15.66
N LEU A 550 32.26 -17.14 14.47
CA LEU A 550 32.80 -17.55 13.18
C LEU A 550 33.98 -16.71 12.68
N ARG A 551 33.93 -15.37 12.84
CA ARG A 551 34.89 -14.43 12.21
C ARG A 551 35.78 -13.70 13.21
N GLY A 552 35.45 -13.73 14.50
CA GLY A 552 36.25 -13.17 15.58
C GLY A 552 36.72 -11.73 15.36
N LYS A 553 38.02 -11.48 15.62
CA LYS A 553 38.66 -10.16 15.51
C LYS A 553 38.48 -9.52 14.12
N GLN A 554 38.52 -10.33 13.06
CA GLN A 554 38.47 -9.83 11.69
C GLN A 554 37.16 -9.08 11.43
N PHE A 555 36.03 -9.61 11.89
CA PHE A 555 34.73 -8.94 11.73
C PHE A 555 34.65 -7.63 12.53
N ILE A 556 35.23 -7.59 13.74
CA ILE A 556 35.27 -6.37 14.55
C ILE A 556 36.03 -5.26 13.81
N LYS A 557 37.18 -5.59 13.21
CA LYS A 557 37.98 -4.65 12.41
C LYS A 557 37.23 -4.16 11.17
N GLU A 558 36.51 -5.04 10.49
CA GLU A 558 35.66 -4.69 9.34
C GLU A 558 34.54 -3.71 9.72
N VAL A 559 33.85 -3.93 10.84
CA VAL A 559 32.84 -3.01 11.37
C VAL A 559 33.47 -1.66 11.72
N ALA A 560 34.62 -1.65 12.39
CA ALA A 560 35.34 -0.41 12.73
C ALA A 560 35.72 0.38 11.47
N ASN A 561 36.27 -0.28 10.45
CA ASN A 561 36.58 0.32 9.16
C ASN A 561 35.35 0.90 8.47
N LYS A 562 34.23 0.16 8.46
CA LYS A 562 33.00 0.63 7.82
C LYS A 562 32.41 1.85 8.54
N PHE A 563 32.49 1.87 9.87
CA PHE A 563 32.01 2.99 10.67
C PHE A 563 32.70 4.31 10.30
N ILE A 564 34.04 4.29 10.09
CA ILE A 564 34.81 5.47 9.65
C ILE A 564 34.31 5.99 8.29
N GLN A 565 33.97 5.08 7.37
CA GLN A 565 33.50 5.45 6.03
C GLN A 565 32.10 6.08 6.07
N CYS A 566 31.22 5.59 6.94
CA CYS A 566 29.83 6.06 7.01
C CYS A 566 29.64 7.26 7.94
N GLY A 567 30.51 7.46 8.94
CA GLY A 567 30.51 8.62 9.82
C GLY A 567 29.27 8.78 10.72
N ASN A 568 28.49 7.72 10.94
CA ASN A 568 27.28 7.78 11.76
C ASN A 568 27.60 7.59 13.25
N ILE A 569 27.71 8.69 13.98
CA ILE A 569 28.03 8.73 15.42
C ILE A 569 26.89 8.27 16.35
N GLU A 570 25.71 7.92 15.83
CA GLU A 570 24.54 7.53 16.65
C GLU A 570 24.38 6.01 16.84
N SER A 571 25.26 5.17 16.28
CA SER A 571 25.14 3.71 16.40
C SER A 571 25.72 3.16 17.71
N ASN A 572 24.99 2.25 18.38
CA ASN A 572 25.48 1.54 19.57
C ASN A 572 26.32 0.28 19.25
N ILE A 573 26.77 0.10 18.01
CA ILE A 573 27.39 -1.14 17.53
C ILE A 573 28.60 -1.57 18.38
N PHE A 574 29.44 -0.64 18.84
CA PHE A 574 30.64 -0.97 19.63
C PHE A 574 30.32 -1.44 21.05
N ASP A 575 29.30 -0.87 21.68
CA ASP A 575 28.74 -1.39 22.94
C ASP A 575 28.12 -2.78 22.72
N ALA A 576 27.37 -2.98 21.63
CA ALA A 576 26.79 -4.28 21.30
C ALA A 576 27.88 -5.36 21.09
N LEU A 577 28.96 -5.03 20.37
CA LEU A 577 30.12 -5.89 20.18
C LEU A 577 30.84 -6.21 21.49
N TYR A 578 30.94 -5.25 22.42
CA TYR A 578 31.54 -5.50 23.72
C TYR A 578 30.67 -6.44 24.56
N LYS A 579 29.37 -6.16 24.63
CA LYS A 579 28.40 -6.94 25.42
C LYS A 579 28.36 -8.40 25.01
N ILE A 580 28.40 -8.71 23.71
CA ILE A 580 28.39 -10.10 23.26
C ILE A 580 29.67 -10.85 23.63
N GLN A 581 30.84 -10.22 23.46
CA GLN A 581 32.12 -10.77 23.85
C GLN A 581 32.20 -11.02 25.38
N ALA A 582 31.78 -10.03 26.17
CA ALA A 582 31.74 -10.12 27.63
C ALA A 582 30.78 -11.21 28.11
N LYS A 583 29.60 -11.34 27.49
CA LYS A 583 28.65 -12.43 27.78
C LYS A 583 29.25 -13.81 27.47
N ASN A 584 30.02 -13.93 26.39
CA ASN A 584 30.74 -15.15 26.02
C ASN A 584 32.02 -15.36 26.85
N LYS A 585 32.36 -14.45 27.78
CA LYS A 585 33.59 -14.46 28.59
C LYS A 585 34.87 -14.55 27.72
N ASN A 586 34.82 -14.00 26.52
CA ASN A 586 35.92 -14.01 25.55
C ASN A 586 36.02 -12.64 24.87
N ILE A 587 36.78 -11.72 25.48
CA ILE A 587 37.03 -10.39 24.93
C ILE A 587 38.19 -10.51 23.94
N LEU A 588 37.85 -10.57 22.65
CA LEU A 588 38.82 -10.60 21.56
C LEU A 588 39.43 -9.21 21.35
N MET A 589 38.60 -8.17 21.39
CA MET A 589 38.99 -6.75 21.30
C MET A 589 38.03 -5.92 22.15
N ASP A 590 38.58 -5.05 23.01
CA ASP A 590 37.76 -4.17 23.87
C ASP A 590 37.17 -3.01 23.06
N THR A 591 35.98 -3.21 22.49
CA THR A 591 35.31 -2.22 21.63
C THR A 591 34.75 -1.02 22.40
N ARG A 592 34.73 -1.02 23.75
CA ARG A 592 34.27 0.14 24.54
C ARG A 592 35.09 1.38 24.26
N ILE A 593 36.38 1.24 23.97
CA ILE A 593 37.26 2.37 23.66
C ILE A 593 36.85 3.09 22.37
N LEU A 594 36.25 2.37 21.40
CA LEU A 594 35.70 2.97 20.19
C LEU A 594 34.40 3.71 20.49
N ASP A 595 33.54 3.12 21.33
CA ASP A 595 32.31 3.77 21.82
C ASP A 595 32.65 5.09 22.54
N PHE A 596 33.66 5.08 23.41
CA PHE A 596 34.14 6.29 24.07
C PHE A 596 34.69 7.31 23.08
N ALA A 597 35.53 6.89 22.12
CA ALA A 597 36.05 7.80 21.10
C ALA A 597 34.94 8.48 20.30
N VAL A 598 33.88 7.74 19.95
CA VAL A 598 32.68 8.30 19.28
C VAL A 598 32.00 9.34 20.17
N ARG A 599 31.78 9.06 21.46
CA ARG A 599 31.21 10.04 22.41
C ARG A 599 32.08 11.29 22.55
N TYR A 600 33.40 11.13 22.63
CA TYR A 600 34.35 12.23 22.70
C TYR A 600 34.26 13.11 21.47
N ASN A 601 34.13 12.52 20.28
CA ASN A 601 33.97 13.26 19.04
C ASN A 601 32.62 13.98 18.99
N LYS A 602 31.53 13.34 19.44
CA LYS A 602 30.18 13.91 19.46
C LYS A 602 30.09 15.20 20.28
N VAL A 603 30.79 15.26 21.41
CA VAL A 603 30.85 16.50 22.24
C VAL A 603 31.99 17.44 21.82
N GLY A 604 32.74 17.10 20.77
CA GLY A 604 33.84 17.90 20.26
C GLY A 604 35.11 17.90 21.11
N ALA A 605 35.32 16.91 21.98
CA ALA A 605 36.55 16.74 22.76
C ALA A 605 37.72 16.25 21.89
N ILE A 606 37.42 15.55 20.79
CA ILE A 606 38.38 15.16 19.76
C ILE A 606 37.85 15.49 18.35
N SER A 607 38.75 15.80 17.43
CA SER A 607 38.44 16.07 16.02
C SER A 607 38.13 14.79 15.23
N ASN A 608 37.47 14.93 14.07
CA ASN A 608 37.24 13.82 13.14
C ASN A 608 38.56 13.16 12.66
N ARG A 609 39.63 13.94 12.55
CA ARG A 609 40.98 13.43 12.23
C ARG A 609 41.52 12.56 13.35
N GLU A 610 41.36 12.99 14.61
CA GLU A 610 41.79 12.21 15.77
C GLU A 610 40.97 10.93 15.93
N LEU A 611 39.65 10.99 15.70
CA LEU A 611 38.77 9.83 15.68
C LEU A 611 39.24 8.80 14.64
N LYS A 612 39.49 9.24 13.40
CA LYS A 612 40.01 8.36 12.34
C LYS A 612 41.33 7.70 12.71
N ASN A 613 42.24 8.45 13.34
CA ASN A 613 43.51 7.88 13.82
C ASN A 613 43.29 6.83 14.93
N ILE A 614 42.36 7.06 15.85
CA ILE A 614 42.02 6.08 16.91
C ILE A 614 41.52 4.77 16.30
N PHE A 615 40.62 4.86 15.33
CA PHE A 615 40.10 3.67 14.65
C PHE A 615 41.18 2.93 13.85
N ASN A 616 42.10 3.65 13.18
CA ASN A 616 43.25 3.03 12.51
C ASN A 616 44.14 2.28 13.52
N SER A 617 44.49 2.92 14.64
CA SER A 617 45.26 2.29 15.72
C SER A 617 44.53 1.09 16.34
N PHE A 618 43.20 1.10 16.34
CA PHE A 618 42.41 -0.03 16.84
C PHE A 618 42.54 -1.24 15.93
N ASN A 619 42.54 -1.03 14.61
CA ASN A 619 42.76 -2.10 13.64
C ASN A 619 44.18 -2.67 13.69
N GLU A 620 45.16 -1.83 14.05
CA GLU A 620 46.55 -2.21 14.33
C GLU A 620 46.74 -2.84 15.72
N GLU A 621 45.66 -3.00 16.50
CA GLU A 621 45.67 -3.55 17.87
C GLU A 621 46.51 -2.74 18.88
N ASN A 622 46.76 -1.45 18.60
CA ASN A 622 47.50 -0.55 19.48
C ASN A 622 46.58 0.10 20.54
N ILE A 623 46.06 -0.74 21.45
CA ILE A 623 45.07 -0.33 22.46
C ILE A 623 45.66 0.63 23.49
N SER A 624 46.91 0.42 23.89
CA SER A 624 47.63 1.28 24.85
C SER A 624 47.71 2.74 24.37
N PHE A 625 48.03 2.94 23.09
CA PHE A 625 48.05 4.27 22.47
C PHE A 625 46.67 4.94 22.49
N ILE A 626 45.61 4.20 22.15
CA ILE A 626 44.23 4.73 22.15
C ILE A 626 43.83 5.16 23.56
N LYS A 627 44.07 4.28 24.54
CA LYS A 627 43.73 4.54 25.93
C LYS A 627 44.42 5.80 26.45
N LYS A 628 45.72 5.93 26.19
CA LYS A 628 46.50 7.13 26.56
C LYS A 628 45.92 8.38 25.93
N LYS A 629 45.65 8.34 24.62
CA LYS A 629 45.12 9.49 23.90
C LYS A 629 43.74 9.93 24.39
N LEU A 630 42.85 9.00 24.71
CA LEU A 630 41.54 9.31 25.29
C LEU A 630 41.67 9.80 26.74
N PHE A 631 42.57 9.20 27.52
CA PHE A 631 42.83 9.61 28.90
C PHE A 631 43.34 11.06 28.97
N ASP A 632 44.28 11.43 28.10
CA ASP A 632 44.81 12.80 27.98
C ASP A 632 43.72 13.83 27.58
N LYS A 633 42.56 13.36 27.11
CA LYS A 633 41.40 14.19 26.70
C LYS A 633 40.21 14.05 27.65
N LEU A 634 40.32 13.29 28.73
CA LEU A 634 39.22 13.00 29.65
C LEU A 634 38.67 14.26 30.32
N ASP A 635 39.54 15.16 30.78
CA ASP A 635 39.13 16.42 31.41
C ASP A 635 38.40 17.33 30.42
N VAL A 636 38.94 17.45 29.20
CA VAL A 636 38.30 18.21 28.10
C VAL A 636 36.94 17.62 27.74
N PHE A 637 36.82 16.28 27.70
CA PHE A 637 35.56 15.59 27.49
C PHE A 637 34.54 15.92 28.57
N LYS A 638 34.95 15.82 29.84
CA LYS A 638 34.12 16.12 31.00
C LYS A 638 33.61 17.57 30.95
N GLU A 639 34.50 18.53 30.71
CA GLU A 639 34.14 19.95 30.57
C GLU A 639 33.13 20.21 29.46
N LYS A 640 33.36 19.65 28.26
CA LYS A 640 32.42 19.84 27.14
C LYS A 640 31.07 19.18 27.36
N LEU A 641 31.05 18.00 27.99
CA LEU A 641 29.82 17.31 28.34
C LEU A 641 29.00 18.13 29.34
N PHE A 642 29.64 18.83 30.29
CA PHE A 642 28.96 19.76 31.19
C PHE A 642 28.36 20.96 30.47
N LEU A 643 29.14 21.63 29.62
CA LEU A 643 28.71 22.82 28.88
C LEU A 643 27.48 22.54 28.00
N ILE A 644 27.39 21.35 27.40
CA ILE A 644 26.26 20.98 26.54
C ILE A 644 24.95 20.81 27.34
N ASN A 645 25.02 20.49 28.64
CA ASN A 645 23.85 20.21 29.48
C ASN A 645 23.58 21.32 30.54
N GLU A 646 24.22 22.48 30.40
CA GLU A 646 24.21 23.54 31.43
C GLU A 646 22.83 24.21 31.63
N GLU A 647 22.00 24.23 30.57
CA GLU A 647 20.68 24.87 30.57
C GLU A 647 19.50 23.89 30.84
N GLU A 648 19.76 22.59 31.05
CA GLU A 648 18.71 21.59 31.27
C GLU A 648 18.12 21.61 32.71
N LEU A 649 16.79 21.44 32.81
CA LEU A 649 16.09 21.24 34.08
C LEU A 649 16.61 19.96 34.76
N GLY A 650 17.22 20.08 35.96
CA GLY A 650 17.80 18.94 36.70
C GLY A 650 19.33 18.83 36.67
N LYS A 651 20.04 19.93 36.36
CA LYS A 651 21.52 20.03 36.27
C LYS A 651 22.35 19.29 37.34
N GLU A 652 21.89 19.23 38.60
CA GLU A 652 22.63 18.54 39.67
C GLU A 652 22.63 17.01 39.48
N ILE A 653 21.50 16.44 39.06
CA ILE A 653 21.38 15.01 38.74
C ILE A 653 22.18 14.68 37.48
N ILE A 654 22.14 15.56 36.48
CA ILE A 654 22.94 15.42 35.26
C ILE A 654 24.44 15.42 35.61
N LYS A 655 24.86 16.29 36.52
CA LYS A 655 26.26 16.37 36.97
C LYS A 655 26.73 15.11 37.68
N GLU A 656 25.92 14.55 38.58
CA GLU A 656 26.24 13.26 39.21
C GLU A 656 26.33 12.12 38.18
N ASN A 657 25.46 12.11 37.17
CA ASN A 657 25.50 11.11 36.11
C ASN A 657 26.74 11.24 35.22
N ILE A 658 27.12 12.47 34.85
CA ILE A 658 28.35 12.76 34.11
C ILE A 658 29.57 12.29 34.91
N GLU A 659 29.61 12.55 36.22
CA GLU A 659 30.71 12.08 37.07
C GLU A 659 30.79 10.55 37.14
N LYS A 660 29.65 9.87 37.30
CA LYS A 660 29.59 8.40 37.26
C LYS A 660 30.08 7.85 35.92
N GLU A 661 29.63 8.42 34.80
CA GLU A 661 30.04 8.01 33.46
C GLU A 661 31.55 8.23 33.25
N THR A 662 32.04 9.41 33.63
CA THR A 662 33.47 9.76 33.49
C THR A 662 34.35 8.85 34.35
N ASN A 663 33.90 8.47 35.55
CA ASN A 663 34.62 7.53 36.41
C ASN A 663 34.69 6.12 35.79
N ILE A 664 33.60 5.66 35.17
CA ILE A 664 33.59 4.38 34.44
C ILE A 664 34.60 4.45 33.28
N ILE A 665 34.57 5.51 32.47
CA ILE A 665 35.51 5.70 31.36
C ILE A 665 36.96 5.71 31.90
N CYS A 666 37.22 6.48 32.95
CA CYS A 666 38.52 6.56 33.60
C CYS A 666 39.05 5.17 33.99
N SER A 667 38.21 4.35 34.63
CA SER A 667 38.60 2.98 35.05
C SER A 667 39.02 2.08 33.89
N VAL A 668 38.41 2.25 32.70
CA VAL A 668 38.73 1.46 31.50
C VAL A 668 40.01 1.97 30.83
N LEU A 669 40.28 3.27 30.92
CA LEU A 669 41.44 3.93 30.30
C LEU A 669 42.73 3.87 31.14
N GLN A 670 42.63 3.79 32.48
CA GLN A 670 43.78 3.88 33.41
C GLN A 670 44.81 2.75 33.32
N PHE A 671 44.45 1.59 32.76
CA PHE A 671 45.38 0.45 32.64
C PHE A 671 46.24 0.56 31.37
N PHE A 672 47.46 1.07 31.54
CA PHE A 672 48.54 1.12 30.53
C PHE A 672 49.47 -0.09 30.70
N GLY A 673 49.09 -1.23 30.13
CA GLY A 673 49.95 -2.41 30.04
C GLY A 673 49.57 -3.22 28.81
N ASP A 674 50.57 -3.58 28.00
CA ASP A 674 50.43 -4.38 26.78
C ASP A 674 49.93 -5.81 27.06
#